data_AF-A0A1F9RB01-F1
#
_entry.id   AF-A0A1F9RB01-F1
#
_cell.length_a   1.000
_cell.length_b   1.000
_cell.length_c   1.000
_cell.angle_alpha   90.00
_cell.angle_beta   90.00
_cell.angle_gamma   90.00
#
_symmetry.space_group_name_H-M   'P 1'
#
loop_
_entity.id
_entity.type
_entity.pdbx_description
1 polymer ?
#
loop_
_entity_poly.entity_id
_entity_poly.type
_entity_poly.pdbx_seq_one_letter_code
_entity_poly.pdbx_strand_id
1 'polypeptide(L)'
;IFINLSAASPFILTPSVSEISLEKPYIKIVQNADGSFNFSDLMEKDNPQAGEDQAKDEDKKGIFGFVLKNVQIIGGEIDFEDKKANVTHQIKDFSFLLPLLSSRQKDVTHPANSDIQFVFNGAKGGIRLDSTPFADDLTTKAVLKISDVNVTHYLAYLPLPENLRLTSFDLGLDLHAEITRKDSKLSLVIGGKVDAANVDVIGNGDEPILSFPSLSIDISDSDILSGQLNVSKVLLSSPKLNLERDKNGGLTLLGYIPKASPAEENTKGRPFVFFLDDLEIKEAVIAFKDPTNKTPFETTLSPLNLTVTRLKSGEAMSGEFQMNFTSLSGETFDSKGEFQTGPVKAKGSLSLGNLLINRYAPYYENLVNFDIRDGALNLALDFDMSKDENRMMITNREISIQSLSVMDRKAKEEMIHIPEFKITGSTLDMENRTLDTGTITAQKGKILIKRDEQGRINLAEAFSADGKTQKTVPSGKTGRPPDKSDKSDKPDTPEPQPDSPWSVTLNTFDAIGFDLSFKDLSLADAVNIELSDISVKAEAFGNSGKEKGKLNTRMTWGKNGKIEISGDVNPLGQTAGLDINLEKIDIQTLQPYFGDAVKILVTDGNINLKGKLLMDMQQKSGEILHFAGETSVAGFSSLDKKTKQDFFNCNSLYLTGLDISLFPVEINAKEISLTDFYSKIMVSESGELNVSSIFKSDAPRNKTAGPLSAKPSAEKKPKINIEKVTLQGGNIDFSDYLTKPNYKADMKEIAGSLTGLSSKEESRAKLHLQGVHGASSPLEILGTINPLAEKKFAEINVSFKDIELSNFTPYASKYLGYKIEKGKLILDLKYLIDGNVLKSENRARFDNFELGEKVDSKHATSLPIGLAISLLKNRAGQIDLDLPVEGRLDDPEFKLGSIILKMIGNMILKVITSPFSILGSLFGGGEELSFVEFEFGEGRIKESEHEKIDKLAEILKEKPSIKLEIQGVYNPIRDGEGIREKRFEVLLKEERSRKEWYSLSSPKAVTEPLTPEEKEKYIEKVYDKAEFPKPRDEKGGKKKLDLEEKKKLLITHITVDENDLRSLALTRAENTKAYILSLGKVEKERIFLLEPSAVKKEETDQAGRVNFSLK
;
A
#
# COMPACT_ATOMS: atom_id res chain seq x y z
N ILE A 1 -6.92 25.04 97.18
CA ILE A 1 -7.69 23.78 97.37
C ILE A 1 -8.75 24.05 98.43
N PHE A 2 -10.03 23.91 98.09
CA PHE A 2 -11.14 23.98 99.03
C PHE A 2 -11.81 22.60 99.09
N ILE A 3 -11.97 22.02 100.28
CA ILE A 3 -12.62 20.72 100.48
C ILE A 3 -13.66 20.89 101.59
N ASN A 4 -14.92 20.62 101.28
CA ASN A 4 -16.03 20.69 102.23
C ASN A 4 -16.50 19.28 102.59
N LEU A 5 -16.07 18.78 103.75
CA LEU A 5 -16.45 17.45 104.27
C LEU A 5 -17.87 17.49 104.85
N SER A 6 -18.71 16.51 104.52
CA SER A 6 -20.08 16.47 105.01
C SER A 6 -20.17 16.01 106.47
N ALA A 7 -20.77 16.83 107.35
CA ALA A 7 -21.03 16.47 108.75
C ALA A 7 -21.99 15.26 108.91
N ALA A 8 -22.68 14.86 107.83
CA ALA A 8 -23.59 13.71 107.82
C ALA A 8 -22.88 12.35 107.66
N SER A 9 -21.60 12.32 107.27
CA SER A 9 -20.84 11.09 106.97
C SER A 9 -20.84 10.02 108.08
N PRO A 10 -20.70 10.34 109.38
CA PRO A 10 -20.78 9.35 110.45
C PRO A 10 -22.17 8.71 110.59
N PHE A 11 -23.23 9.44 110.27
CA PHE A 11 -24.63 9.01 110.43
C PHE A 11 -25.16 8.15 109.27
N ILE A 12 -24.51 8.22 108.10
CA ILE A 12 -24.85 7.45 106.91
C ILE A 12 -23.85 6.32 106.61
N LEU A 13 -22.87 6.11 107.50
CA LEU A 13 -21.79 5.11 107.38
C LEU A 13 -21.07 5.12 106.01
N THR A 14 -21.04 6.28 105.34
CA THR A 14 -20.53 6.46 103.98
C THR A 14 -19.76 7.79 103.94
N PRO A 15 -18.44 7.79 103.66
CA PRO A 15 -17.69 9.03 103.46
C PRO A 15 -18.30 9.87 102.35
N SER A 16 -18.59 11.14 102.64
CA SER A 16 -19.24 12.08 101.73
C SER A 16 -18.54 13.43 101.76
N VAL A 17 -18.17 13.92 100.57
CA VAL A 17 -17.60 15.25 100.36
C VAL A 17 -18.63 16.09 99.60
N SER A 18 -18.97 17.25 100.14
CA SER A 18 -20.01 18.14 99.58
C SER A 18 -19.50 19.01 98.44
N GLU A 19 -18.21 19.35 98.46
CA GLU A 19 -17.56 20.18 97.43
C GLU A 19 -16.04 19.99 97.47
N ILE A 20 -15.42 19.93 96.29
CA ILE A 20 -13.96 20.00 96.13
C ILE A 20 -13.69 21.02 95.01
N SER A 21 -13.02 22.13 95.33
CA SER A 21 -12.70 23.17 94.33
C SER A 21 -11.19 23.45 94.26
N LEU A 22 -10.65 23.42 93.05
CA LEU A 22 -9.25 23.73 92.73
C LEU A 22 -9.21 24.90 91.72
N GLU A 23 -8.87 26.09 92.21
CA GLU A 23 -8.71 27.26 91.33
C GLU A 23 -7.25 27.39 90.89
N LYS A 24 -7.06 27.52 89.57
CA LYS A 24 -5.77 27.73 88.90
C LYS A 24 -4.62 26.84 89.37
N PRO A 25 -4.81 25.50 89.48
CA PRO A 25 -3.71 24.60 89.80
C PRO A 25 -2.66 24.60 88.69
N TYR A 26 -1.38 24.53 89.08
CA TYR A 26 -0.25 24.38 88.16
C TYR A 26 0.47 23.06 88.44
N ILE A 27 0.72 22.25 87.40
CA ILE A 27 1.45 20.99 87.50
C ILE A 27 2.55 20.98 86.43
N LYS A 28 3.80 20.70 86.84
CA LYS A 28 4.90 20.43 85.92
C LYS A 28 5.34 18.97 86.03
N ILE A 29 5.23 18.25 84.92
CA ILE A 29 5.67 16.87 84.75
C ILE A 29 6.88 16.87 83.84
N VAL A 30 7.96 16.18 84.22
CA VAL A 30 9.14 16.03 83.36
C VAL A 30 9.44 14.55 83.23
N GLN A 31 9.46 14.04 82.01
CA GLN A 31 10.01 12.72 81.69
C GLN A 31 11.48 12.88 81.28
N ASN A 32 12.37 12.25 82.02
CA ASN A 32 13.81 12.25 81.75
C ASN A 32 14.15 11.30 80.59
N ALA A 33 15.39 11.41 80.09
CA ALA A 33 15.85 10.61 78.95
C ALA A 33 15.87 9.09 79.23
N ASP A 34 15.99 8.68 80.50
CA ASP A 34 15.91 7.28 80.95
C ASP A 34 14.47 6.75 81.09
N GLY A 35 13.48 7.61 80.86
CA GLY A 35 12.05 7.29 80.99
C GLY A 35 11.47 7.51 82.39
N SER A 36 12.29 7.85 83.40
CA SER A 36 11.82 8.23 84.74
C SER A 36 11.11 9.58 84.72
N PHE A 37 10.20 9.81 85.66
CA PHE A 37 9.55 11.11 85.86
C PHE A 37 10.21 11.87 87.01
N ASN A 38 10.00 13.19 87.07
CA ASN A 38 10.46 14.05 88.17
C ASN A 38 9.85 13.74 89.56
N PHE A 39 9.00 12.71 89.64
CA PHE A 39 8.40 12.19 90.86
C PHE A 39 8.53 10.66 90.99
N SER A 40 9.31 9.99 90.13
CA SER A 40 9.48 8.53 90.18
C SER A 40 10.04 8.03 91.53
N ASP A 41 10.84 8.86 92.20
CA ASP A 41 11.35 8.65 93.56
C ASP A 41 10.24 8.56 94.63
N LEU A 42 9.08 9.17 94.38
CA LEU A 42 7.89 9.06 95.26
C LEU A 42 7.12 7.76 95.05
N MET A 43 7.40 7.01 93.98
CA MET A 43 6.65 5.82 93.55
C MET A 43 7.40 4.50 93.79
N GLU A 44 8.73 4.53 93.95
CA GLU A 44 9.52 3.35 94.31
C GLU A 44 9.25 2.95 95.78
N LYS A 45 8.39 1.95 95.98
CA LYS A 45 8.34 1.20 97.24
C LYS A 45 9.19 -0.06 97.09
N ASP A 46 10.25 -0.13 97.88
CA ASP A 46 10.98 -1.36 98.18
C ASP A 46 9.99 -2.50 98.50
N ASN A 47 10.00 -3.55 97.71
CA ASN A 47 9.41 -4.82 98.13
C ASN A 47 10.35 -5.98 97.77
N PRO A 48 11.09 -6.53 98.76
CA PRO A 48 11.85 -7.75 98.59
C PRO A 48 10.91 -8.97 98.59
N GLN A 49 11.11 -9.88 97.64
CA GLN A 49 10.62 -11.27 97.60
C GLN A 49 9.29 -11.60 98.32
N ALA A 50 8.23 -11.83 97.56
CA ALA A 50 7.16 -12.74 97.97
C ALA A 50 6.82 -13.66 96.77
N GLY A 51 6.98 -14.95 97.00
CA GLY A 51 6.79 -16.01 96.02
C GLY A 51 5.33 -16.36 95.74
N GLU A 52 5.21 -17.31 94.82
CA GLU A 52 3.99 -18.02 94.42
C GLU A 52 3.24 -18.63 95.62
N ASP A 53 1.94 -18.90 95.40
CA ASP A 53 0.94 -19.49 96.28
C ASP A 53 0.19 -18.56 97.24
N GLN A 54 -0.90 -17.97 96.74
CA GLN A 54 -2.24 -18.08 97.34
C GLN A 54 -3.33 -17.58 96.38
N ALA A 55 -3.91 -18.51 95.63
CA ALA A 55 -5.27 -18.38 95.13
C ALA A 55 -6.18 -19.20 96.05
N LYS A 56 -7.04 -18.53 96.83
CA LYS A 56 -8.39 -18.97 97.24
C LYS A 56 -9.04 -17.96 98.20
N ASP A 57 -10.34 -17.78 97.99
CA ASP A 57 -11.32 -17.00 98.77
C ASP A 57 -11.28 -15.47 98.68
N GLU A 58 -11.99 -14.92 97.69
CA GLU A 58 -12.80 -13.71 97.89
C GLU A 58 -14.20 -13.90 97.33
N ASP A 59 -15.09 -14.43 98.18
CA ASP A 59 -16.52 -14.14 98.09
C ASP A 59 -16.73 -12.63 98.28
N LYS A 60 -17.34 -11.99 97.27
CA LYS A 60 -18.06 -10.70 97.33
C LYS A 60 -17.65 -9.72 98.45
N LYS A 61 -16.50 -9.03 98.31
CA LYS A 61 -16.34 -7.70 98.92
C LYS A 61 -17.13 -6.69 98.08
N GLY A 62 -18.26 -6.21 98.62
CA GLY A 62 -19.03 -5.13 98.01
C GLY A 62 -18.19 -3.85 97.86
N ILE A 63 -18.51 -3.04 96.85
CA ILE A 63 -17.84 -1.76 96.57
C ILE A 63 -17.92 -0.88 97.83
N PHE A 64 -16.78 -0.32 98.25
CA PHE A 64 -16.74 0.66 99.35
C PHE A 64 -17.62 1.88 98.97
N GLY A 65 -18.66 2.14 99.77
CA GLY A 65 -19.60 3.24 99.53
C GLY A 65 -18.95 4.60 99.77
N PHE A 66 -19.06 5.54 98.84
CA PHE A 66 -18.69 6.95 99.01
C PHE A 66 -19.58 7.87 98.18
N VAL A 67 -19.58 9.18 98.49
CA VAL A 67 -20.30 10.21 97.72
C VAL A 67 -19.43 11.46 97.56
N LEU A 68 -19.13 11.86 96.34
CA LEU A 68 -18.48 13.13 96.00
C LEU A 68 -19.49 14.03 95.30
N LYS A 69 -19.61 15.29 95.74
CA LYS A 69 -20.44 16.31 95.11
C LYS A 69 -19.59 17.50 94.71
N ASN A 70 -19.96 18.15 93.61
CA ASN A 70 -19.39 19.41 93.14
C ASN A 70 -17.85 19.42 93.14
N VAL A 71 -17.24 18.44 92.46
CA VAL A 71 -15.78 18.45 92.23
C VAL A 71 -15.51 19.33 91.03
N GLN A 72 -14.75 20.42 91.21
CA GLN A 72 -14.43 21.35 90.14
C GLN A 72 -12.96 21.78 90.14
N ILE A 73 -12.42 21.97 88.94
CA ILE A 73 -11.14 22.62 88.68
C ILE A 73 -11.43 23.77 87.72
N ILE A 74 -10.91 24.97 88.01
CA ILE A 74 -11.16 26.17 87.20
C ILE A 74 -9.82 26.77 86.77
N GLY A 75 -9.54 26.80 85.47
CA GLY A 75 -8.41 27.49 84.87
C GLY A 75 -7.02 26.95 85.24
N GLY A 76 -6.86 25.62 85.30
CA GLY A 76 -5.58 24.95 85.57
C GLY A 76 -4.60 24.96 84.40
N GLU A 77 -3.33 24.73 84.71
CA GLU A 77 -2.23 24.64 83.75
C GLU A 77 -1.36 23.40 84.03
N ILE A 78 -1.02 22.66 82.98
CA ILE A 78 -0.15 21.48 83.05
C ILE A 78 0.92 21.61 81.98
N ASP A 79 2.19 21.63 82.41
CA ASP A 79 3.34 21.55 81.52
C ASP A 79 3.95 20.15 81.60
N PHE A 80 4.05 19.46 80.47
CA PHE A 80 4.71 18.18 80.34
C PHE A 80 5.93 18.28 79.43
N GLU A 81 7.11 18.10 80.00
CA GLU A 81 8.39 18.15 79.28
C GLU A 81 8.90 16.72 79.06
N ASP A 82 8.86 16.24 77.83
CA ASP A 82 9.40 14.93 77.45
C ASP A 82 10.81 15.12 76.86
N LYS A 83 11.83 14.89 77.70
CA LYS A 83 13.23 15.00 77.29
C LYS A 83 13.69 13.85 76.40
N LYS A 84 12.97 12.73 76.40
CA LYS A 84 13.29 11.56 75.57
C LYS A 84 12.88 11.82 74.12
N ALA A 85 11.67 12.35 73.91
CA ALA A 85 11.18 12.76 72.60
C ALA A 85 11.67 14.17 72.20
N ASN A 86 12.21 14.95 73.15
CA ASN A 86 12.58 16.35 73.01
C ASN A 86 11.40 17.23 72.57
N VAL A 87 10.24 17.01 73.19
CA VAL A 87 8.99 17.74 72.93
C VAL A 87 8.43 18.25 74.25
N THR A 88 7.82 19.45 74.24
CA THR A 88 7.09 19.99 75.40
C THR A 88 5.61 20.12 75.06
N HIS A 89 4.75 19.66 75.95
CA HIS A 89 3.30 19.82 75.86
C HIS A 89 2.79 20.73 76.97
N GLN A 90 1.77 21.52 76.66
CA GLN A 90 1.15 22.47 77.55
C GLN A 90 -0.37 22.35 77.45
N ILE A 91 -1.03 22.24 78.60
CA ILE A 91 -2.48 22.29 78.74
C ILE A 91 -2.80 23.57 79.52
N LYS A 92 -3.56 24.48 78.92
CA LYS A 92 -4.01 25.74 79.52
C LYS A 92 -5.53 25.78 79.67
N ASP A 93 -6.01 26.68 80.52
CA ASP A 93 -7.43 26.87 80.82
C ASP A 93 -8.16 25.57 81.22
N PHE A 94 -7.42 24.61 81.81
CA PHE A 94 -7.95 23.30 82.17
C PHE A 94 -9.06 23.45 83.20
N SER A 95 -10.26 23.04 82.83
CA SER A 95 -11.44 23.14 83.66
C SER A 95 -12.12 21.79 83.72
N PHE A 96 -12.50 21.34 84.92
CA PHE A 96 -13.17 20.06 85.17
C PHE A 96 -14.38 20.32 86.06
N LEU A 97 -15.53 19.71 85.75
CA LEU A 97 -16.72 19.76 86.59
C LEU A 97 -17.33 18.38 86.71
N LEU A 98 -17.55 17.90 87.93
CA LEU A 98 -18.22 16.64 88.26
C LEU A 98 -19.24 16.91 89.39
N PRO A 99 -20.54 17.06 89.07
CA PRO A 99 -21.56 17.44 90.05
C PRO A 99 -21.84 16.36 91.11
N LEU A 100 -21.82 15.08 90.74
CA LEU A 100 -22.07 13.96 91.65
C LEU A 100 -21.35 12.68 91.17
N LEU A 101 -20.66 12.01 92.08
CA LEU A 101 -20.17 10.63 91.92
C LEU A 101 -20.48 9.85 93.20
N SER A 102 -21.27 8.80 93.11
CA SER A 102 -21.74 8.03 94.28
C SER A 102 -21.69 6.54 94.01
N SER A 103 -21.00 5.78 94.87
CA SER A 103 -20.98 4.31 94.82
C SER A 103 -22.05 3.66 95.73
N ARG A 104 -22.99 4.46 96.29
CA ARG A 104 -24.09 3.93 97.11
C ARG A 104 -25.07 3.14 96.27
N GLN A 105 -25.50 1.97 96.74
CA GLN A 105 -26.41 1.06 96.02
C GLN A 105 -27.71 1.72 95.48
N LYS A 106 -28.26 2.73 96.16
CA LYS A 106 -29.45 3.49 95.68
C LYS A 106 -29.15 4.53 94.60
N ASP A 107 -27.88 4.89 94.43
CA ASP A 107 -27.42 5.92 93.50
C ASP A 107 -26.56 5.34 92.37
N VAL A 108 -26.23 4.04 92.37
CA VAL A 108 -25.32 3.44 91.36
C VAL A 108 -25.82 3.59 89.93
N THR A 109 -27.13 3.77 89.74
CA THR A 109 -27.78 4.05 88.45
C THR A 109 -27.87 5.55 88.10
N HIS A 110 -27.45 6.46 88.98
CA HIS A 110 -27.40 7.88 88.66
C HIS A 110 -26.13 8.19 87.86
N PRO A 111 -26.24 8.91 86.73
CA PRO A 111 -25.09 9.24 85.89
C PRO A 111 -24.13 10.23 86.55
N ALA A 112 -22.85 9.90 86.51
CA ALA A 112 -21.74 10.77 86.85
C ALA A 112 -21.35 11.60 85.62
N ASN A 113 -22.06 12.70 85.41
CA ASN A 113 -21.76 13.65 84.35
C ASN A 113 -20.49 14.43 84.67
N SER A 114 -19.51 14.46 83.77
CA SER A 114 -18.38 15.37 83.87
C SER A 114 -18.09 16.11 82.56
N ASP A 115 -17.62 17.34 82.70
CA ASP A 115 -17.26 18.23 81.60
C ASP A 115 -15.81 18.68 81.84
N ILE A 116 -14.96 18.43 80.84
CA ILE A 116 -13.56 18.80 80.81
C ILE A 116 -13.36 19.77 79.65
N GLN A 117 -12.74 20.92 79.88
CA GLN A 117 -12.37 21.90 78.84
C GLN A 117 -10.90 22.26 78.98
N PHE A 118 -10.20 22.43 77.85
CA PHE A 118 -8.77 22.73 77.86
C PHE A 118 -8.30 23.35 76.54
N VAL A 119 -7.12 23.96 76.58
CA VAL A 119 -6.33 24.37 75.42
C VAL A 119 -5.03 23.57 75.43
N PHE A 120 -4.93 22.55 74.56
CA PHE A 120 -3.77 21.66 74.48
C PHE A 120 -2.86 22.08 73.34
N ASN A 121 -1.65 22.58 73.65
CA ASN A 121 -0.69 23.11 72.67
C ASN A 121 -1.28 24.13 71.68
N GLY A 122 -2.23 24.95 72.16
CA GLY A 122 -2.96 25.92 71.35
C GLY A 122 -4.28 25.42 70.76
N ALA A 123 -4.50 24.11 70.70
CA ALA A 123 -5.74 23.49 70.22
C ALA A 123 -6.82 23.52 71.31
N LYS A 124 -7.99 24.10 71.01
CA LYS A 124 -9.11 24.16 71.95
C LYS A 124 -9.88 22.84 71.91
N GLY A 125 -10.10 22.24 73.06
CA GLY A 125 -10.84 21.00 73.15
C GLY A 125 -11.63 20.82 74.44
N GLY A 126 -12.48 19.81 74.44
CA GLY A 126 -13.23 19.40 75.60
C GLY A 126 -13.69 17.95 75.51
N ILE A 127 -13.91 17.35 76.69
CA ILE A 127 -14.41 16.00 76.86
C ILE A 127 -15.64 16.05 77.76
N ARG A 128 -16.76 15.55 77.26
CA ARG A 128 -17.97 15.31 78.06
C ARG A 128 -18.05 13.82 78.39
N LEU A 129 -18.12 13.45 79.65
CA LEU A 129 -18.29 12.07 80.10
C LEU A 129 -19.63 11.92 80.82
N ASP A 130 -20.39 10.89 80.51
CA ASP A 130 -21.59 10.49 81.22
C ASP A 130 -21.46 9.00 81.55
N SER A 131 -21.30 8.65 82.83
CA SER A 131 -20.94 7.29 83.24
C SER A 131 -21.75 6.80 84.43
N THR A 132 -22.14 5.53 84.43
CA THR A 132 -22.64 4.78 85.60
C THR A 132 -21.58 3.77 86.07
N PRO A 133 -20.42 4.23 86.57
CA PRO A 133 -19.24 3.38 86.78
C PRO A 133 -19.44 2.26 87.81
N PHE A 134 -20.47 2.39 88.65
CA PHE A 134 -20.80 1.45 89.73
C PHE A 134 -22.04 0.59 89.45
N ALA A 135 -22.73 0.79 88.33
CA ALA A 135 -23.86 -0.04 87.92
C ALA A 135 -23.39 -1.37 87.29
N ASP A 136 -24.24 -2.40 87.36
CA ASP A 136 -23.92 -3.72 86.79
C ASP A 136 -23.69 -3.66 85.27
N ASP A 137 -24.41 -2.79 84.57
CA ASP A 137 -24.35 -2.59 83.12
C ASP A 137 -23.19 -1.69 82.66
N LEU A 138 -22.50 -0.99 83.57
CA LEU A 138 -21.37 -0.10 83.30
C LEU A 138 -21.52 0.68 81.98
N THR A 139 -22.45 1.64 81.95
CA THR A 139 -22.66 2.49 80.78
C THR A 139 -21.78 3.72 80.88
N THR A 140 -20.89 3.97 79.91
CA THR A 140 -20.04 5.17 79.85
C THR A 140 -20.05 5.77 78.45
N LYS A 141 -20.56 6.99 78.31
CA LYS A 141 -20.54 7.78 77.08
C LYS A 141 -19.49 8.88 77.21
N ALA A 142 -18.61 8.99 76.23
CA ALA A 142 -17.60 10.03 76.14
C ALA A 142 -17.77 10.77 74.81
N VAL A 143 -17.73 12.10 74.83
CA VAL A 143 -17.70 12.94 73.63
C VAL A 143 -16.47 13.83 73.69
N LEU A 144 -15.54 13.66 72.74
CA LEU A 144 -14.34 14.45 72.56
C LEU A 144 -14.55 15.40 71.38
N LYS A 145 -14.38 16.71 71.61
CA LYS A 145 -14.28 17.72 70.55
C LYS A 145 -12.97 18.46 70.69
N ILE A 146 -12.13 18.48 69.67
CA ILE A 146 -10.90 19.27 69.62
C ILE A 146 -10.63 19.72 68.19
N SER A 147 -10.23 20.98 67.99
CA SER A 147 -9.91 21.54 66.68
C SER A 147 -8.51 22.13 66.65
N ASP A 148 -7.95 22.25 65.44
CA ASP A 148 -6.68 22.95 65.18
C ASP A 148 -5.47 22.30 65.89
N VAL A 149 -5.48 20.97 66.01
CA VAL A 149 -4.33 20.21 66.54
C VAL A 149 -3.23 20.19 65.48
N ASN A 150 -2.16 20.94 65.72
CA ASN A 150 -0.98 20.90 64.85
C ASN A 150 -0.20 19.59 65.07
N VAL A 151 -0.35 18.64 64.16
CA VAL A 151 0.25 17.30 64.25
C VAL A 151 1.78 17.35 64.11
N THR A 152 2.34 18.38 63.48
CA THR A 152 3.80 18.51 63.32
C THR A 152 4.52 18.65 64.66
N HIS A 153 3.84 19.16 65.70
CA HIS A 153 4.34 19.23 67.07
C HIS A 153 4.57 17.83 67.70
N TYR A 154 3.90 16.80 67.19
CA TYR A 154 3.89 15.44 67.76
C TYR A 154 4.68 14.43 66.91
N LEU A 155 5.44 14.89 65.91
CA LEU A 155 6.18 14.00 65.00
C LEU A 155 7.16 13.06 65.70
N ALA A 156 7.75 13.46 66.82
CA ALA A 156 8.65 12.62 67.61
C ALA A 156 7.97 11.33 68.15
N TYR A 157 6.63 11.31 68.18
CA TYR A 157 5.83 10.17 68.64
C TYR A 157 5.27 9.32 67.49
N LEU A 158 5.42 9.76 66.24
CA LEU A 158 4.84 9.10 65.08
C LEU A 158 5.90 8.28 64.33
N PRO A 159 5.62 7.00 64.00
CA PRO A 159 6.54 6.16 63.24
C PRO A 159 6.45 6.51 61.74
N LEU A 160 7.09 7.61 61.33
CA LEU A 160 7.21 7.96 59.92
C LEU A 160 8.42 7.26 59.28
N PRO A 161 8.31 6.81 58.02
CA PRO A 161 9.46 6.36 57.25
C PRO A 161 10.55 7.45 57.20
N GLU A 162 11.83 7.06 57.29
CA GLU A 162 12.97 7.99 57.25
C GLU A 162 13.06 8.80 55.94
N ASN A 163 12.29 8.42 54.91
CA ASN A 163 12.24 9.09 53.62
C ASN A 163 11.06 10.05 53.40
N LEU A 164 10.25 10.29 54.43
CA LEU A 164 9.10 11.19 54.37
C LEU A 164 9.16 12.23 55.47
N ARG A 165 8.88 13.48 55.11
CA ARG A 165 8.76 14.59 56.04
C ARG A 165 7.39 15.24 55.90
N LEU A 166 6.70 15.39 57.03
CA LEU A 166 5.44 16.11 57.14
C LEU A 166 5.74 17.55 57.56
N THR A 167 5.32 18.53 56.75
CA THR A 167 5.63 19.95 56.98
C THR A 167 4.46 20.76 57.54
N SER A 168 3.23 20.33 57.27
CA SER A 168 2.01 20.86 57.87
C SER A 168 0.95 19.75 57.93
N PHE A 169 0.12 19.79 58.99
CA PHE A 169 -1.05 18.94 59.17
C PHE A 169 -1.83 19.46 60.40
N ASP A 170 -3.00 20.02 60.15
CA ASP A 170 -3.97 20.40 61.19
C ASP A 170 -5.03 19.29 61.33
N LEU A 171 -5.28 18.83 62.55
CA LEU A 171 -6.24 17.76 62.87
C LEU A 171 -7.40 18.28 63.73
N GLY A 172 -8.61 17.90 63.37
CA GLY A 172 -9.83 18.11 64.14
C GLY A 172 -10.54 16.78 64.43
N LEU A 173 -11.06 16.62 65.65
CA LEU A 173 -11.74 15.43 66.11
C LEU A 173 -13.08 15.83 66.75
N ASP A 174 -14.18 15.25 66.31
CA ASP A 174 -15.50 15.29 66.95
C ASP A 174 -15.98 13.85 67.12
N LEU A 175 -15.49 13.19 68.16
CA LEU A 175 -15.66 11.75 68.37
C LEU A 175 -16.57 11.49 69.56
N HIS A 176 -17.40 10.46 69.47
CA HIS A 176 -18.10 9.89 70.60
C HIS A 176 -17.80 8.40 70.76
N ALA A 177 -17.76 7.96 72.01
CA ALA A 177 -17.55 6.57 72.38
C ALA A 177 -18.56 6.16 73.45
N GLU A 178 -19.12 4.97 73.34
CA GLU A 178 -20.03 4.37 74.32
C GLU A 178 -19.55 2.98 74.70
N ILE A 179 -19.21 2.83 75.98
CA ILE A 179 -18.86 1.54 76.60
C ILE A 179 -20.09 1.05 77.35
N THR A 180 -20.47 -0.20 77.11
CA THR A 180 -21.55 -0.88 77.85
C THR A 180 -21.14 -2.30 78.19
N ARG A 181 -21.64 -2.82 79.33
CA ARG A 181 -21.40 -4.18 79.80
C ARG A 181 -22.71 -4.96 79.87
N LYS A 182 -22.79 -6.07 79.14
CA LYS A 182 -23.95 -6.97 79.15
C LYS A 182 -23.49 -8.42 79.28
N ASP A 183 -24.05 -9.18 80.21
CA ASP A 183 -23.72 -10.60 80.45
C ASP A 183 -22.20 -10.86 80.59
N SER A 184 -21.49 -9.98 81.31
CA SER A 184 -20.01 -9.99 81.47
C SER A 184 -19.19 -9.76 80.19
N LYS A 185 -19.80 -9.31 79.09
CA LYS A 185 -19.12 -8.87 77.87
C LYS A 185 -19.16 -7.35 77.75
N LEU A 186 -18.05 -6.75 77.35
CA LEU A 186 -17.94 -5.32 77.05
C LEU A 186 -18.16 -5.08 75.55
N SER A 187 -18.92 -4.04 75.22
CA SER A 187 -19.01 -3.44 73.88
C SER A 187 -18.45 -2.02 73.91
N LEU A 188 -17.76 -1.62 72.85
CA LEU A 188 -17.18 -0.27 72.70
C LEU A 188 -17.62 0.25 71.33
N VAL A 189 -18.67 1.06 71.33
CA VAL A 189 -19.17 1.73 70.13
C VAL A 189 -18.42 3.05 69.97
N ILE A 190 -17.78 3.26 68.83
CA ILE A 190 -17.12 4.53 68.48
C ILE A 190 -17.77 5.09 67.22
N GLY A 191 -17.99 6.40 67.18
CA GLY A 191 -18.47 7.13 66.01
C GLY A 191 -18.01 8.60 66.05
N GLY A 192 -18.34 9.34 65.00
CA GLY A 192 -18.04 10.78 64.92
C GLY A 192 -17.27 11.16 63.66
N LYS A 193 -16.59 12.31 63.70
CA LYS A 193 -15.95 12.95 62.55
C LYS A 193 -14.47 13.24 62.81
N VAL A 194 -13.64 12.95 61.81
CA VAL A 194 -12.21 13.29 61.79
C VAL A 194 -11.95 14.19 60.60
N ASP A 195 -11.40 15.38 60.85
CA ASP A 195 -11.02 16.34 59.84
C ASP A 195 -9.49 16.51 59.83
N ALA A 196 -8.89 16.51 58.65
CA ALA A 196 -7.50 16.88 58.44
C ALA A 196 -7.44 18.03 57.43
N ALA A 197 -6.65 19.06 57.70
CA ALA A 197 -6.50 20.22 56.85
C ALA A 197 -5.04 20.62 56.67
N ASN A 198 -4.75 21.32 55.57
CA ASN A 198 -3.42 21.86 55.25
C ASN A 198 -2.31 20.80 55.36
N VAL A 199 -2.48 19.64 54.72
CA VAL A 199 -1.49 18.56 54.80
C VAL A 199 -0.48 18.69 53.68
N ASP A 200 0.80 18.79 54.03
CA ASP A 200 1.92 18.87 53.07
C ASP A 200 3.02 17.84 53.42
N VAL A 201 3.23 16.92 52.48
CA VAL A 201 4.22 15.83 52.57
C VAL A 201 5.28 15.98 51.48
N ILE A 202 6.54 15.95 51.91
CA ILE A 202 7.71 16.06 51.03
C ILE A 202 8.68 14.90 51.28
N GLY A 203 9.53 14.62 50.29
CA GLY A 203 10.57 13.61 50.40
C GLY A 203 11.90 14.15 50.92
N ASN A 204 12.92 13.28 50.93
CA ASN A 204 14.24 13.57 51.53
C ASN A 204 15.05 14.67 50.84
N GLY A 205 14.74 15.04 49.60
CA GLY A 205 15.35 16.14 48.85
C GLY A 205 14.49 17.40 48.81
N ASP A 206 13.53 17.54 49.73
CA ASP A 206 12.50 18.59 49.76
C ASP A 206 11.58 18.60 48.52
N GLU A 207 11.54 17.50 47.77
CA GLU A 207 10.59 17.34 46.66
C GLU A 207 9.15 17.20 47.17
N PRO A 208 8.18 17.95 46.62
CA PRO A 208 6.78 17.81 46.99
C PRO A 208 6.23 16.46 46.52
N ILE A 209 5.62 15.67 47.41
CA ILE A 209 5.03 14.36 47.09
C ILE A 209 3.51 14.47 47.05
N LEU A 210 2.90 14.86 48.17
CA LEU A 210 1.46 14.91 48.36
C LEU A 210 1.09 16.15 49.16
N SER A 211 0.13 16.92 48.67
CA SER A 211 -0.50 18.02 49.43
C SER A 211 -2.01 17.95 49.30
N PHE A 212 -2.77 18.26 50.35
CA PHE A 212 -4.23 18.42 50.22
C PHE A 212 -4.80 19.46 51.21
N PRO A 213 -5.74 20.32 50.75
CA PRO A 213 -6.40 21.29 51.62
C PRO A 213 -7.25 20.68 52.73
N SER A 214 -8.00 19.61 52.42
CA SER A 214 -8.93 19.00 53.38
C SER A 214 -9.23 17.53 53.11
N LEU A 215 -9.29 16.75 54.18
CA LEU A 215 -9.78 15.38 54.26
C LEU A 215 -10.80 15.30 55.40
N SER A 216 -11.99 14.76 55.13
CA SER A 216 -13.04 14.52 56.14
C SER A 216 -13.39 13.04 56.16
N ILE A 217 -13.48 12.45 57.34
CA ILE A 217 -13.86 11.04 57.56
C ILE A 217 -15.02 11.02 58.56
N ASP A 218 -16.18 10.53 58.10
CA ASP A 218 -17.40 10.39 58.90
C ASP A 218 -17.58 8.92 59.32
N ILE A 219 -17.32 8.64 60.60
CA ILE A 219 -17.37 7.31 61.20
C ILE A 219 -18.76 7.06 61.78
N SER A 220 -19.43 6.02 61.30
CA SER A 220 -20.71 5.56 61.85
C SER A 220 -20.48 4.77 63.14
N ASP A 221 -21.49 4.70 64.00
CA ASP A 221 -21.45 3.89 65.23
C ASP A 221 -20.98 2.46 64.96
N SER A 222 -19.81 2.14 65.51
CA SER A 222 -19.07 0.90 65.22
C SER A 222 -18.60 0.25 66.51
N ASP A 223 -19.04 -0.99 66.78
CA ASP A 223 -18.52 -1.76 67.92
C ASP A 223 -17.14 -2.34 67.60
N ILE A 224 -16.10 -1.60 67.98
CA ILE A 224 -14.70 -1.92 67.66
C ILE A 224 -14.26 -3.24 68.34
N LEU A 225 -14.81 -3.58 69.51
CA LEU A 225 -14.52 -4.84 70.21
C LEU A 225 -15.13 -6.05 69.49
N SER A 226 -16.16 -5.84 68.67
CA SER A 226 -16.71 -6.88 67.80
C SER A 226 -15.84 -7.14 66.56
N GLY A 227 -14.87 -6.27 66.27
CA GLY A 227 -13.99 -6.34 65.10
C GLY A 227 -14.59 -5.68 63.85
N GLN A 228 -15.51 -4.73 63.99
CA GLN A 228 -16.15 -4.03 62.87
C GLN A 228 -15.92 -2.52 62.95
N LEU A 229 -15.59 -1.91 61.81
CA LEU A 229 -15.52 -0.45 61.63
C LEU A 229 -16.34 -0.03 60.41
N ASN A 230 -17.33 0.84 60.62
CA ASN A 230 -18.21 1.39 59.61
C ASN A 230 -17.88 2.87 59.40
N VAL A 231 -17.52 3.24 58.17
CA VAL A 231 -17.26 4.62 57.76
C VAL A 231 -18.32 4.99 56.72
N SER A 232 -19.10 6.02 56.99
CA SER A 232 -20.15 6.47 56.07
C SER A 232 -19.58 7.27 54.90
N LYS A 233 -18.57 8.11 55.14
CA LYS A 233 -17.98 8.94 54.09
C LYS A 233 -16.50 9.23 54.33
N VAL A 234 -15.71 9.20 53.27
CA VAL A 234 -14.35 9.75 53.22
C VAL A 234 -14.29 10.73 52.06
N LEU A 235 -14.06 12.01 52.34
CA LEU A 235 -13.97 13.07 51.32
C LEU A 235 -12.58 13.71 51.33
N LEU A 236 -11.82 13.49 50.26
CA LEU A 236 -10.53 14.14 50.01
C LEU A 236 -10.69 15.19 48.90
N SER A 237 -10.52 16.46 49.25
CA SER A 237 -10.74 17.57 48.30
C SER A 237 -9.42 18.15 47.79
N SER A 238 -9.34 18.31 46.46
CA SER A 238 -8.24 18.92 45.71
C SER A 238 -6.83 18.43 46.07
N PRO A 239 -6.59 17.11 46.24
CA PRO A 239 -5.24 16.62 46.52
C PRO A 239 -4.34 16.81 45.30
N LYS A 240 -3.07 17.16 45.55
CA LYS A 240 -2.03 17.26 44.52
C LYS A 240 -0.99 16.19 44.78
N LEU A 241 -0.68 15.39 43.76
CA LEU A 241 0.26 14.28 43.81
C LEU A 241 1.29 14.44 42.69
N ASN A 242 2.57 14.33 43.02
CA ASN A 242 3.65 14.27 42.03
C ASN A 242 4.13 12.83 41.87
N LEU A 243 4.08 12.33 40.63
CA LEU A 243 4.53 11.00 40.25
C LEU A 243 5.68 11.12 39.27
N GLU A 244 6.79 10.45 39.57
CA GLU A 244 7.93 10.36 38.67
C GLU A 244 8.29 8.89 38.41
N ARG A 245 8.67 8.58 37.17
CA ARG A 245 9.26 7.30 36.81
C ARG A 245 10.77 7.37 36.99
N ASP A 246 11.33 6.50 37.82
CA ASP A 246 12.77 6.42 38.04
C ASP A 246 13.51 5.82 36.85
N LYS A 247 14.86 5.87 36.88
CA LYS A 247 15.73 5.34 35.82
C LYS A 247 15.64 3.81 35.63
N ASN A 248 15.13 3.08 36.62
CA ASN A 248 14.90 1.64 36.55
C ASN A 248 13.48 1.32 36.05
N GLY A 249 12.70 2.34 35.69
CA GLY A 249 11.34 2.23 35.19
C GLY A 249 10.28 2.08 36.29
N GLY A 250 10.65 2.17 37.57
CA GLY A 250 9.74 2.12 38.72
C GLY A 250 9.10 3.47 39.02
N LEU A 251 7.98 3.49 39.75
CA LEU A 251 7.37 4.74 40.23
C LEU A 251 7.97 5.15 41.58
N THR A 252 8.38 6.41 41.71
CA THR A 252 8.98 6.95 42.94
C THR A 252 8.08 6.77 44.17
N LEU A 253 6.76 6.85 44.00
CA LEU A 253 5.78 6.66 45.08
C LEU A 253 5.95 5.32 45.82
N LEU A 254 6.34 4.25 45.11
CA LEU A 254 6.51 2.92 45.70
C LEU A 254 7.69 2.85 46.68
N GLY A 255 8.65 3.78 46.58
CA GLY A 255 9.77 3.87 47.51
C GLY A 255 9.38 4.39 48.89
N TYR A 256 8.25 5.09 49.02
CA TYR A 256 7.75 5.64 50.29
C TYR A 256 6.76 4.70 51.00
N ILE A 257 6.31 3.64 50.33
CA ILE A 257 5.45 2.62 50.95
C ILE A 257 6.33 1.62 51.70
N PRO A 258 6.13 1.42 53.01
CA PRO A 258 6.89 0.42 53.77
C PRO A 258 6.72 -0.96 53.15
N LYS A 259 7.83 -1.66 52.88
CA LYS A 259 7.76 -3.08 52.49
C LYS A 259 7.21 -3.86 53.67
N ALA A 260 6.09 -4.55 53.49
CA ALA A 260 5.56 -5.44 54.52
C ALA A 260 6.65 -6.45 54.91
N SER A 261 7.07 -6.45 56.17
CA SER A 261 7.86 -7.54 56.72
C SER A 261 7.04 -8.82 56.59
N PRO A 262 7.64 -9.97 56.21
CA PRO A 262 6.93 -11.24 56.20
C PRO A 262 6.33 -11.44 57.59
N ALA A 263 5.00 -11.46 57.66
CA ALA A 263 4.29 -11.67 58.91
C ALA A 263 4.68 -13.04 59.44
N GLU A 264 5.27 -13.09 60.64
CA GLU A 264 5.33 -14.33 61.40
C GLU A 264 3.89 -14.82 61.58
N GLU A 265 3.59 -16.01 61.06
CA GLU A 265 2.31 -16.69 61.23
C GLU A 265 2.04 -16.93 62.71
N ASN A 266 1.44 -15.95 63.40
CA ASN A 266 0.84 -16.15 64.71
C ASN A 266 -0.10 -15.00 65.06
N THR A 267 -1.38 -15.10 64.67
CA THR A 267 -2.49 -14.66 65.51
C THR A 267 -3.79 -15.34 65.10
N LYS A 268 -4.32 -16.22 65.98
CA LYS A 268 -5.73 -16.67 65.99
C LYS A 268 -6.65 -15.53 66.47
N GLY A 269 -6.64 -14.37 65.80
CA GLY A 269 -7.55 -13.25 66.05
C GLY A 269 -8.77 -13.30 65.12
N ARG A 270 -9.92 -12.76 65.54
CA ARG A 270 -11.08 -12.58 64.65
C ARG A 270 -10.72 -11.57 63.55
N PRO A 271 -11.11 -11.79 62.28
CA PRO A 271 -10.81 -10.86 61.20
C PRO A 271 -11.54 -9.53 61.43
N PHE A 272 -10.80 -8.43 61.38
CA PHE A 272 -11.37 -7.08 61.45
C PHE A 272 -12.02 -6.74 60.10
N VAL A 273 -13.30 -6.36 60.09
CA VAL A 273 -14.05 -6.00 58.88
C VAL A 273 -14.30 -4.50 58.84
N PHE A 274 -13.87 -3.87 57.75
CA PHE A 274 -14.04 -2.45 57.46
C PHE A 274 -15.08 -2.27 56.36
N PHE A 275 -16.08 -1.42 56.60
CA PHE A 275 -17.09 -1.02 55.63
C PHE A 275 -16.97 0.48 55.37
N LEU A 276 -16.95 0.87 54.11
CA LEU A 276 -16.95 2.26 53.66
C LEU A 276 -18.05 2.47 52.62
N ASP A 277 -19.06 3.28 52.96
CA ASP A 277 -20.21 3.51 52.08
C ASP A 277 -19.84 4.38 50.87
N ASP A 278 -19.08 5.46 51.09
CA ASP A 278 -18.71 6.46 50.08
C ASP A 278 -17.28 7.02 50.28
N LEU A 279 -16.38 6.76 49.33
CA LEU A 279 -15.09 7.43 49.19
C LEU A 279 -15.17 8.39 48.01
N GLU A 280 -14.94 9.68 48.24
CA GLU A 280 -14.86 10.69 47.18
C GLU A 280 -13.48 11.38 47.22
N ILE A 281 -12.76 11.31 46.11
CA ILE A 281 -11.64 12.18 45.81
C ILE A 281 -12.11 13.18 44.75
N LYS A 282 -12.15 14.47 45.08
CA LYS A 282 -12.63 15.53 44.18
C LYS A 282 -11.50 16.43 43.72
N GLU A 283 -11.53 16.77 42.43
CA GLU A 283 -10.63 17.76 41.82
C GLU A 283 -9.13 17.50 42.08
N ALA A 284 -8.74 16.24 42.10
CA ALA A 284 -7.34 15.87 42.27
C ALA A 284 -6.48 16.34 41.08
N VAL A 285 -5.22 16.66 41.37
CA VAL A 285 -4.21 17.06 40.39
C VAL A 285 -3.04 16.08 40.49
N ILE A 286 -2.80 15.31 39.43
CA ILE A 286 -1.64 14.41 39.37
C ILE A 286 -0.66 14.95 38.33
N ALA A 287 0.51 15.41 38.76
CA ALA A 287 1.60 15.71 37.84
C ALA A 287 2.42 14.44 37.61
N PHE A 288 2.63 14.05 36.35
CA PHE A 288 3.39 12.87 35.97
C PHE A 288 4.60 13.26 35.11
N LYS A 289 5.75 12.69 35.46
CA LYS A 289 7.02 12.88 34.75
C LYS A 289 7.71 11.56 34.48
N ASP A 290 8.11 11.36 33.23
CA ASP A 290 8.89 10.22 32.77
C ASP A 290 10.16 10.71 32.04
N PRO A 291 11.31 10.77 32.74
CA PRO A 291 12.59 11.17 32.16
C PRO A 291 13.33 10.00 31.47
N THR A 292 12.75 8.80 31.39
CA THR A 292 13.46 7.61 30.87
C THR A 292 13.56 7.56 29.35
N ASN A 293 12.66 8.28 28.66
CA ASN A 293 12.69 8.43 27.21
C ASN A 293 13.79 9.42 26.76
N LYS A 294 14.22 9.33 25.50
CA LYS A 294 15.21 10.27 24.93
C LYS A 294 14.70 11.72 25.00
N THR A 295 13.41 11.91 24.73
CA THR A 295 12.67 13.13 25.01
C THR A 295 11.82 12.90 26.28
N PRO A 296 12.05 13.64 27.39
CA PRO A 296 11.25 13.46 28.59
C PRO A 296 9.77 13.68 28.33
N PHE A 297 8.92 12.83 28.90
CA PHE A 297 7.47 12.97 28.83
C PHE A 297 6.92 13.57 30.13
N GLU A 298 6.11 14.61 30.02
CA GLU A 298 5.46 15.25 31.15
C GLU A 298 3.97 15.49 30.84
N THR A 299 3.10 15.26 31.83
CA THR A 299 1.66 15.58 31.72
C THR A 299 1.06 15.86 33.10
N THR A 300 -0.13 16.44 33.12
CA THR A 300 -0.91 16.66 34.33
C THR A 300 -2.31 16.10 34.13
N LEU A 301 -2.83 15.35 35.10
CA LEU A 301 -4.19 14.86 35.11
C LEU A 301 -5.00 15.74 36.07
N SER A 302 -5.93 16.54 35.54
CA SER A 302 -6.76 17.46 36.31
C SER A 302 -8.00 17.93 35.53
N PRO A 303 -9.17 18.06 36.18
CA PRO A 303 -9.48 17.51 37.50
C PRO A 303 -9.60 15.98 37.42
N LEU A 304 -9.04 15.26 38.38
CA LEU A 304 -9.30 13.83 38.58
C LEU A 304 -10.33 13.65 39.68
N ASN A 305 -11.39 12.91 39.39
CA ASN A 305 -12.41 12.54 40.35
C ASN A 305 -12.45 11.02 40.48
N LEU A 306 -12.45 10.51 41.70
CA LEU A 306 -12.60 9.09 42.02
C LEU A 306 -13.70 8.94 43.07
N THR A 307 -14.69 8.11 42.77
CA THR A 307 -15.70 7.67 43.74
C THR A 307 -15.57 6.17 43.92
N VAL A 308 -15.53 5.69 45.16
CA VAL A 308 -15.64 4.25 45.48
C VAL A 308 -16.78 4.06 46.46
N THR A 309 -17.79 3.28 46.08
CA THR A 309 -18.96 3.02 46.94
C THR A 309 -19.02 1.57 47.37
N ARG A 310 -19.68 1.32 48.52
CA ARG A 310 -19.92 -0.02 49.06
C ARG A 310 -18.63 -0.83 49.25
N LEU A 311 -17.55 -0.16 49.65
CA LEU A 311 -16.26 -0.80 49.87
C LEU A 311 -16.33 -1.64 51.14
N LYS A 312 -16.16 -2.95 50.99
CA LYS A 312 -15.98 -3.90 52.08
C LYS A 312 -14.53 -4.38 52.07
N SER A 313 -13.86 -4.35 53.21
CA SER A 313 -12.48 -4.83 53.38
C SER A 313 -12.42 -5.78 54.58
N GLY A 314 -12.01 -7.02 54.35
CA GLY A 314 -11.81 -8.08 55.35
C GLY A 314 -10.77 -9.08 54.85
N GLU A 315 -11.15 -10.36 54.70
CA GLU A 315 -10.30 -11.34 53.99
C GLU A 315 -10.10 -10.99 52.51
N ALA A 316 -11.07 -10.34 51.90
CA ALA A 316 -11.02 -9.77 50.56
C ALA A 316 -11.61 -8.36 50.56
N MET A 317 -11.23 -7.56 49.58
CA MET A 317 -11.80 -6.23 49.33
C MET A 317 -12.76 -6.30 48.15
N SER A 318 -13.90 -5.63 48.23
CA SER A 318 -14.85 -5.49 47.12
C SER A 318 -15.55 -4.14 47.15
N GLY A 319 -15.91 -3.60 45.99
CA GLY A 319 -16.66 -2.34 45.89
C GLY A 319 -16.95 -1.95 44.44
N GLU A 320 -17.64 -0.83 44.27
CA GLU A 320 -17.85 -0.18 42.97
C GLU A 320 -16.98 1.05 42.87
N PHE A 321 -16.49 1.36 41.67
CA PHE A 321 -15.70 2.55 41.42
C PHE A 321 -16.20 3.33 40.20
N GLN A 322 -15.98 4.63 40.23
CA GLN A 322 -16.06 5.52 39.07
C GLN A 322 -14.88 6.49 39.11
N MET A 323 -14.17 6.62 38.00
CA MET A 323 -12.99 7.46 37.85
C MET A 323 -13.08 8.26 36.56
N ASN A 324 -12.86 9.56 36.62
CA ASN A 324 -12.68 10.40 35.43
C ASN A 324 -11.54 11.39 35.61
N PHE A 325 -10.85 11.72 34.53
CA PHE A 325 -9.88 12.82 34.51
C PHE A 325 -9.73 13.41 33.11
N THR A 326 -9.20 14.63 33.07
CA THR A 326 -8.72 15.26 31.83
C THR A 326 -7.21 15.44 31.92
N SER A 327 -6.48 15.19 30.85
CA SER A 327 -5.05 15.44 30.80
C SER A 327 -4.73 16.90 30.43
N LEU A 328 -3.46 17.28 30.52
CA LEU A 328 -2.98 18.59 30.10
C LEU A 328 -3.24 18.90 28.62
N SER A 329 -3.32 17.89 27.74
CA SER A 329 -3.64 18.09 26.31
C SER A 329 -5.13 18.08 26.01
N GLY A 330 -6.00 17.90 27.01
CA GLY A 330 -7.44 17.74 26.80
C GLY A 330 -7.87 16.31 26.42
N GLU A 331 -7.04 15.30 26.70
CA GLU A 331 -7.47 13.89 26.62
C GLU A 331 -8.43 13.59 27.78
N THR A 332 -9.55 12.91 27.51
CA THR A 332 -10.54 12.58 28.56
C THR A 332 -10.53 11.09 28.87
N PHE A 333 -10.49 10.72 30.14
CA PHE A 333 -10.63 9.34 30.61
C PHE A 333 -11.87 9.22 31.49
N ASP A 334 -12.66 8.17 31.29
CA ASP A 334 -13.77 7.76 32.16
C ASP A 334 -13.77 6.24 32.30
N SER A 335 -13.83 5.73 33.53
CA SER A 335 -13.96 4.31 33.81
C SER A 335 -14.88 4.08 35.01
N LYS A 336 -15.68 3.01 34.94
CA LYS A 336 -16.57 2.60 36.02
C LYS A 336 -16.73 1.09 36.05
N GLY A 337 -16.95 0.54 37.23
CA GLY A 337 -17.13 -0.90 37.37
C GLY A 337 -17.19 -1.38 38.81
N GLU A 338 -17.15 -2.69 38.97
CA GLU A 338 -17.07 -3.39 40.24
C GLU A 338 -15.77 -4.20 40.31
N PHE A 339 -15.23 -4.37 41.52
CA PHE A 339 -14.02 -5.16 41.75
C PHE A 339 -14.12 -6.01 43.02
N GLN A 340 -13.33 -7.08 43.06
CA GLN A 340 -13.10 -7.94 44.22
C GLN A 340 -11.64 -8.43 44.20
N THR A 341 -10.94 -8.48 45.34
CA THR A 341 -9.52 -8.88 45.41
C THR A 341 -9.29 -10.35 45.78
N GLY A 342 -10.31 -11.08 46.23
CA GLY A 342 -10.21 -12.49 46.63
C GLY A 342 -11.54 -13.26 46.53
N PRO A 343 -11.70 -14.20 45.56
CA PRO A 343 -10.90 -14.31 44.34
C PRO A 343 -10.95 -13.01 43.52
N VAL A 344 -9.94 -12.77 42.70
CA VAL A 344 -9.85 -11.53 41.91
C VAL A 344 -10.96 -11.51 40.85
N LYS A 345 -11.88 -10.54 40.94
CA LYS A 345 -12.90 -10.25 39.93
C LYS A 345 -12.90 -8.76 39.60
N ALA A 346 -13.13 -8.40 38.35
CA ALA A 346 -13.31 -7.02 37.93
C ALA A 346 -14.19 -6.96 36.69
N LYS A 347 -15.22 -6.11 36.71
CA LYS A 347 -16.12 -5.93 35.59
C LYS A 347 -16.50 -4.46 35.42
N GLY A 348 -16.44 -3.94 34.22
CA GLY A 348 -16.72 -2.52 33.99
C GLY A 348 -16.51 -2.06 32.56
N SER A 349 -16.54 -0.74 32.39
CA SER A 349 -16.28 -0.05 31.14
C SER A 349 -15.18 0.99 31.30
N LEU A 350 -14.46 1.26 30.22
CA LEU A 350 -13.42 2.27 30.11
C LEU A 350 -13.58 3.02 28.79
N SER A 351 -13.48 4.34 28.84
CA SER A 351 -13.44 5.19 27.67
C SER A 351 -12.30 6.19 27.76
N LEU A 352 -11.59 6.36 26.65
CA LEU A 352 -10.52 7.32 26.46
C LEU A 352 -10.84 8.10 25.18
N GLY A 353 -10.96 9.41 25.32
CA GLY A 353 -11.32 10.32 24.23
C GLY A 353 -10.16 11.23 23.85
N ASN A 354 -10.02 11.47 22.54
CA ASN A 354 -9.09 12.44 21.97
C ASN A 354 -7.61 12.23 22.36
N LEU A 355 -7.14 10.98 22.40
CA LEU A 355 -5.72 10.68 22.66
C LEU A 355 -4.84 11.08 21.46
N LEU A 356 -4.08 12.15 21.60
CA LEU A 356 -3.21 12.68 20.55
C LEU A 356 -1.94 11.82 20.40
N ILE A 357 -1.91 10.95 19.38
CA ILE A 357 -0.85 9.93 19.21
C ILE A 357 0.54 10.58 19.04
N ASN A 358 0.60 11.74 18.39
CA ASN A 358 1.84 12.50 18.18
C ASN A 358 2.49 12.97 19.51
N ARG A 359 1.72 13.22 20.58
CA ARG A 359 2.25 13.58 21.91
C ARG A 359 3.04 12.43 22.56
N TYR A 360 2.67 11.19 22.24
CA TYR A 360 3.30 9.99 22.80
C TYR A 360 4.48 9.49 21.96
N ALA A 361 4.99 10.30 21.01
CA ALA A 361 6.22 10.04 20.26
C ALA A 361 7.40 9.56 21.11
N PRO A 362 7.68 10.11 22.31
CA PRO A 362 8.78 9.63 23.16
C PRO A 362 8.77 8.11 23.42
N TYR A 363 7.59 7.49 23.39
CA TYR A 363 7.42 6.06 23.69
C TYR A 363 7.57 5.14 22.47
N TYR A 364 7.48 5.65 21.24
CA TYR A 364 7.59 4.83 20.02
C TYR A 364 8.68 5.29 19.04
N GLU A 365 9.26 6.48 19.20
CA GLU A 365 10.19 7.08 18.23
C GLU A 365 11.44 6.24 17.93
N ASN A 366 11.82 5.34 18.85
CA ASN A 366 12.95 4.40 18.73
C ASN A 366 12.56 3.05 18.12
N LEU A 367 11.26 2.78 17.96
CA LEU A 367 10.74 1.53 17.39
C LEU A 367 10.43 1.64 15.90
N VAL A 368 10.42 2.86 15.35
CA VAL A 368 10.01 3.13 13.96
C VAL A 368 10.84 4.25 13.33
N ASN A 369 10.89 4.28 12.00
CA ASN A 369 11.57 5.31 11.21
C ASN A 369 10.60 6.33 10.59
N PHE A 370 9.40 6.49 11.17
CA PHE A 370 8.40 7.47 10.78
C PHE A 370 7.96 8.31 11.98
N ASP A 371 7.34 9.45 11.69
CA ASP A 371 6.73 10.33 12.70
C ASP A 371 5.22 10.42 12.43
N ILE A 372 4.40 10.24 13.47
CA ILE A 372 2.96 10.50 13.39
C ILE A 372 2.78 11.99 13.63
N ARG A 373 2.37 12.74 12.61
CA ARG A 373 2.18 14.20 12.72
C ARG A 373 0.84 14.57 13.34
N ASP A 374 -0.19 13.83 12.97
CA ASP A 374 -1.56 14.00 13.45
C ASP A 374 -2.23 12.64 13.62
N GLY A 375 -3.23 12.57 14.48
CA GLY A 375 -3.93 11.35 14.84
C GLY A 375 -4.52 11.43 16.25
N ALA A 376 -5.86 11.43 16.34
CA ALA A 376 -6.58 11.38 17.59
C ALA A 376 -7.24 10.00 17.77
N LEU A 377 -6.84 9.26 18.81
CA LEU A 377 -7.40 7.96 19.16
C LEU A 377 -8.56 8.12 20.16
N ASN A 378 -9.69 7.51 19.84
CA ASN A 378 -10.79 7.26 20.77
C ASN A 378 -10.90 5.77 21.02
N LEU A 379 -11.13 5.39 22.27
CA LEU A 379 -11.18 4.00 22.73
C LEU A 379 -12.34 3.84 23.71
N ALA A 380 -13.19 2.85 23.50
CA ALA A 380 -14.28 2.48 24.38
C ALA A 380 -14.32 0.95 24.52
N LEU A 381 -14.03 0.45 25.72
CA LEU A 381 -13.88 -0.96 26.05
C LEU A 381 -14.79 -1.36 27.20
N ASP A 382 -15.32 -2.58 27.17
CA ASP A 382 -15.87 -3.27 28.32
C ASP A 382 -14.92 -4.40 28.72
N PHE A 383 -14.71 -4.62 30.01
CA PHE A 383 -13.86 -5.69 30.53
C PHE A 383 -14.61 -6.56 31.54
N ASP A 384 -14.35 -7.87 31.53
CA ASP A 384 -14.87 -8.87 32.47
C ASP A 384 -13.75 -9.87 32.80
N MET A 385 -13.21 -9.76 34.01
CA MET A 385 -12.09 -10.55 34.51
C MET A 385 -12.50 -11.30 35.78
N SER A 386 -12.17 -12.59 35.85
CA SER A 386 -12.45 -13.45 37.00
C SER A 386 -11.37 -14.52 37.10
N LYS A 387 -10.52 -14.45 38.12
CA LYS A 387 -9.38 -15.38 38.30
C LYS A 387 -9.82 -16.79 38.70
N ASP A 388 -10.93 -16.93 39.43
CA ASP A 388 -11.52 -18.22 39.82
C ASP A 388 -12.15 -18.97 38.64
N GLU A 389 -12.84 -18.24 37.76
CA GLU A 389 -13.47 -18.76 36.55
C GLU A 389 -12.51 -18.77 35.35
N ASN A 390 -11.24 -18.39 35.58
CA ASN A 390 -10.19 -18.19 34.58
C ASN A 390 -10.67 -17.39 33.34
N ARG A 391 -11.48 -16.35 33.58
CA ARG A 391 -12.08 -15.51 32.54
C ARG A 391 -11.31 -14.20 32.43
N MET A 392 -10.91 -13.83 31.22
CA MET A 392 -10.39 -12.50 30.93
C MET A 392 -10.85 -12.08 29.53
N MET A 393 -11.97 -11.37 29.49
CA MET A 393 -12.64 -10.91 28.28
C MET A 393 -12.55 -9.40 28.17
N ILE A 394 -12.15 -8.91 27.00
CA ILE A 394 -12.20 -7.49 26.64
C ILE A 394 -13.04 -7.34 25.37
N THR A 395 -14.08 -6.52 25.44
CA THR A 395 -14.96 -6.22 24.31
C THR A 395 -14.76 -4.77 23.89
N ASN A 396 -14.42 -4.57 22.63
CA ASN A 396 -14.32 -3.26 22.01
C ASN A 396 -15.71 -2.78 21.57
N ARG A 397 -16.20 -1.68 22.17
CA ARG A 397 -17.37 -0.96 21.68
C ARG A 397 -17.01 -0.07 20.50
N GLU A 398 -15.93 0.69 20.63
CA GLU A 398 -15.37 1.51 19.56
C GLU A 398 -13.87 1.79 19.78
N ILE A 399 -13.06 1.55 18.76
CA ILE A 399 -11.70 2.09 18.61
C ILE A 399 -11.74 2.93 17.34
N SER A 400 -11.45 4.22 17.41
CA SER A 400 -11.38 5.05 16.21
C SER A 400 -10.15 5.96 16.22
N ILE A 401 -9.55 6.13 15.04
CA ILE A 401 -8.45 7.06 14.82
C ILE A 401 -8.94 8.08 13.79
N GLN A 402 -8.87 9.36 14.16
CA GLN A 402 -9.22 10.48 13.29
C GLN A 402 -7.95 11.17 12.79
N SER A 403 -7.94 11.55 11.52
CA SER A 403 -6.89 12.35 10.87
C SER A 403 -5.48 11.79 11.03
N LEU A 404 -5.31 10.47 10.91
CA LEU A 404 -3.99 9.84 11.00
C LEU A 404 -3.09 10.32 9.86
N SER A 405 -1.96 10.97 10.18
CA SER A 405 -0.94 11.39 9.21
C SER A 405 0.42 10.82 9.61
N VAL A 406 0.98 9.96 8.75
CA VAL A 406 2.26 9.28 8.95
C VAL A 406 3.29 9.82 7.96
N MET A 407 4.39 10.29 8.51
CA MET A 407 5.46 10.97 7.78
C MET A 407 6.75 10.14 7.77
N ASP A 408 7.34 9.93 6.61
CA ASP A 408 8.70 9.39 6.52
C ASP A 408 9.70 10.37 7.13
N ARG A 409 10.47 9.93 8.13
CA ARG A 409 11.43 10.79 8.84
C ARG A 409 12.61 11.21 7.96
N LYS A 410 13.06 10.34 7.06
CA LYS A 410 14.23 10.56 6.19
C LYS A 410 13.86 11.35 4.94
N ALA A 411 12.81 10.92 4.25
CA ALA A 411 12.36 11.55 3.01
C ALA A 411 11.60 12.85 3.25
N LYS A 412 11.02 13.04 4.46
CA LYS A 412 10.04 14.09 4.73
C LYS A 412 8.89 14.04 3.70
N GLU A 413 8.54 12.81 3.29
CA GLU A 413 7.38 12.32 2.51
C GLU A 413 6.12 12.00 3.36
N GLU A 414 4.90 12.49 3.07
CA GLU A 414 3.70 11.93 3.72
C GLU A 414 3.40 10.58 3.07
N MET A 415 3.37 9.51 3.86
CA MET A 415 3.23 8.15 3.34
C MET A 415 1.82 7.61 3.49
N ILE A 416 1.15 7.95 4.59
CA ILE A 416 -0.19 7.47 4.93
C ILE A 416 -0.97 8.66 5.49
N HIS A 417 -2.12 8.92 4.90
CA HIS A 417 -3.10 9.85 5.44
C HIS A 417 -4.46 9.14 5.51
N ILE A 418 -5.01 8.91 6.69
CA ILE A 418 -6.31 8.24 6.88
C ILE A 418 -7.21 9.15 7.73
N PRO A 419 -8.19 9.83 7.11
CA PRO A 419 -9.12 10.70 7.83
C PRO A 419 -9.94 9.99 8.90
N GLU A 420 -10.40 8.77 8.62
CA GLU A 420 -11.21 7.99 9.54
C GLU A 420 -10.86 6.51 9.43
N PHE A 421 -10.49 5.93 10.56
CA PHE A 421 -10.31 4.50 10.76
C PHE A 421 -11.07 4.09 12.01
N LYS A 422 -11.89 3.03 11.94
CA LYS A 422 -12.75 2.61 13.04
C LYS A 422 -12.83 1.09 13.15
N ILE A 423 -12.82 0.58 14.38
CA ILE A 423 -13.01 -0.82 14.71
C ILE A 423 -14.14 -0.90 15.75
N THR A 424 -15.16 -1.72 15.49
CA THR A 424 -16.30 -1.92 16.41
C THR A 424 -16.61 -3.40 16.61
N GLY A 425 -16.96 -3.79 17.83
CA GLY A 425 -17.43 -5.14 18.14
C GLY A 425 -16.32 -6.20 18.23
N SER A 426 -15.05 -5.80 18.37
CA SER A 426 -13.96 -6.76 18.58
C SER A 426 -14.07 -7.41 19.96
N THR A 427 -13.68 -8.67 20.07
CA THR A 427 -13.61 -9.38 21.36
C THR A 427 -12.27 -10.07 21.50
N LEU A 428 -11.64 -9.91 22.67
CA LEU A 428 -10.38 -10.53 23.04
C LEU A 428 -10.64 -11.45 24.23
N ASP A 429 -10.43 -12.75 24.03
CA ASP A 429 -10.45 -13.77 25.07
C ASP A 429 -9.01 -14.19 25.34
N MET A 430 -8.44 -13.72 26.44
CA MET A 430 -7.05 -14.02 26.77
C MET A 430 -6.84 -15.46 27.24
N GLU A 431 -7.90 -16.14 27.70
CA GLU A 431 -7.84 -17.51 28.18
C GLU A 431 -7.85 -18.49 27.01
N ASN A 432 -8.84 -18.37 26.13
CA ASN A 432 -8.91 -19.18 24.92
C ASN A 432 -7.93 -18.71 23.84
N ARG A 433 -7.18 -17.62 24.10
CA ARG A 433 -6.27 -16.95 23.16
C ARG A 433 -6.95 -16.65 21.83
N THR A 434 -8.17 -16.14 21.88
CA THR A 434 -8.93 -15.78 20.68
C THR A 434 -9.07 -14.28 20.54
N LEU A 435 -8.98 -13.79 19.31
CA LEU A 435 -9.22 -12.41 18.93
C LEU A 435 -10.17 -12.37 17.74
N ASP A 436 -11.39 -11.91 17.99
CA ASP A 436 -12.32 -11.49 16.95
C ASP A 436 -12.17 -9.99 16.74
N THR A 437 -11.88 -9.56 15.51
CA THR A 437 -11.66 -8.13 15.22
C THR A 437 -12.95 -7.32 15.04
N GLY A 438 -14.11 -7.97 14.90
CA GLY A 438 -15.39 -7.32 14.60
C GLY A 438 -15.39 -6.69 13.21
N THR A 439 -15.94 -5.47 13.11
CA THR A 439 -15.97 -4.69 11.87
C THR A 439 -14.89 -3.63 11.88
N ILE A 440 -14.01 -3.66 10.89
CA ILE A 440 -12.99 -2.64 10.62
C ILE A 440 -13.45 -1.81 9.41
N THR A 441 -13.54 -0.49 9.57
CA THR A 441 -13.82 0.44 8.48
C THR A 441 -12.75 1.49 8.33
N ALA A 442 -12.48 1.90 7.09
CA ALA A 442 -11.56 3.00 6.80
C ALA A 442 -12.07 3.80 5.60
N GLN A 443 -11.88 5.12 5.61
CA GLN A 443 -12.42 5.98 4.56
C GLN A 443 -11.41 6.99 4.05
N LYS A 444 -11.42 7.21 2.73
CA LYS A 444 -10.73 8.33 2.05
C LYS A 444 -9.22 8.40 2.34
N GLY A 445 -8.58 7.24 2.53
CA GLY A 445 -7.16 7.18 2.83
C GLY A 445 -6.31 7.45 1.59
N LYS A 446 -5.14 8.07 1.79
CA LYS A 446 -4.11 8.26 0.76
C LYS A 446 -2.85 7.53 1.16
N ILE A 447 -2.32 6.72 0.26
CA ILE A 447 -1.13 5.92 0.52
C ILE A 447 -0.11 6.17 -0.59
N LEU A 448 1.13 6.45 -0.21
CA LEU A 448 2.27 6.55 -1.11
C LEU A 448 3.18 5.34 -0.92
N ILE A 449 3.28 4.52 -1.97
CA ILE A 449 4.24 3.42 -2.04
C ILE A 449 5.34 3.81 -3.02
N LYS A 450 6.58 3.79 -2.54
CA LYS A 450 7.75 4.10 -3.34
C LYS A 450 8.72 2.92 -3.29
N ARG A 451 9.06 2.39 -4.47
CA ARG A 451 10.15 1.44 -4.65
C ARG A 451 11.39 2.19 -5.11
N ASP A 452 12.47 2.11 -4.36
CA ASP A 452 13.72 2.82 -4.68
C ASP A 452 14.57 2.07 -5.73
N GLU A 453 15.70 2.67 -6.13
CA GLU A 453 16.65 2.10 -7.10
C GLU A 453 17.25 0.76 -6.65
N GLN A 454 17.23 0.45 -5.35
CA GLN A 454 17.67 -0.83 -4.79
C GLN A 454 16.52 -1.84 -4.65
N GLY A 455 15.31 -1.47 -5.09
CA GLY A 455 14.11 -2.29 -5.03
C GLY A 455 13.42 -2.32 -3.66
N ARG A 456 13.82 -1.46 -2.71
CA ARG A 456 13.29 -1.38 -1.34
C ARG A 456 12.03 -0.53 -1.32
N ILE A 457 11.09 -0.87 -0.43
CA ILE A 457 9.79 -0.18 -0.32
C ILE A 457 9.82 0.76 0.89
N ASN A 458 9.50 2.04 0.69
CA ASN A 458 9.48 3.07 1.74
C ASN A 458 8.69 2.64 2.98
N LEU A 459 7.47 2.10 2.81
CA LEU A 459 6.66 1.62 3.94
C LEU A 459 7.37 0.51 4.72
N ALA A 460 7.98 -0.47 4.05
CA ALA A 460 8.70 -1.55 4.73
C ALA A 460 9.92 -1.02 5.53
N GLU A 461 10.63 -0.03 4.98
CA GLU A 461 11.75 0.62 5.68
C GLU A 461 11.27 1.45 6.88
N ALA A 462 10.10 2.09 6.77
CA ALA A 462 9.53 2.92 7.83
C ALA A 462 9.21 2.10 9.10
N PHE A 463 8.74 0.86 8.95
CA PHE A 463 8.38 -0.03 10.07
C PHE A 463 9.54 -0.94 10.55
N SER A 464 10.73 -0.83 9.96
CA SER A 464 11.90 -1.62 10.38
C SER A 464 12.79 -0.82 11.36
N ALA A 465 12.68 -1.09 12.67
CA ALA A 465 13.61 -0.52 13.66
C ALA A 465 15.04 -1.00 13.36
N ASP A 466 15.98 -0.06 13.27
CA ASP A 466 17.36 -0.24 12.80
C ASP A 466 17.48 -0.75 11.35
N GLY A 467 18.11 0.05 10.48
CA GLY A 467 18.55 -0.34 9.13
C GLY A 467 19.59 -1.49 9.08
N LYS A 468 19.68 -2.31 10.14
CA LYS A 468 20.20 -3.66 10.07
C LYS A 468 19.13 -4.53 9.44
N THR A 469 19.10 -4.56 8.11
CA THR A 469 18.64 -5.74 7.38
C THR A 469 19.10 -6.96 8.16
N GLN A 470 18.16 -7.77 8.65
CA GLN A 470 18.46 -9.13 9.08
C GLN A 470 19.38 -9.70 8.00
N LYS A 471 20.65 -9.91 8.33
CA LYS A 471 21.51 -10.76 7.52
C LYS A 471 20.72 -12.05 7.43
N THR A 472 20.25 -12.33 6.21
CA THR A 472 19.75 -13.62 5.80
C THR A 472 20.64 -14.66 6.46
N VAL A 473 20.10 -15.38 7.44
CA VAL A 473 20.71 -16.61 7.91
C VAL A 473 20.89 -17.45 6.65
N PRO A 474 22.11 -17.86 6.28
CA PRO A 474 22.30 -18.69 5.10
C PRO A 474 21.56 -20.00 5.34
N SER A 475 20.46 -20.19 4.62
CA SER A 475 19.88 -21.50 4.42
C SER A 475 20.88 -22.31 3.59
N GLY A 476 21.37 -23.41 4.17
CA GLY A 476 22.14 -24.42 3.45
C GLY A 476 23.50 -24.74 4.04
N LYS A 477 23.52 -25.64 5.02
CA LYS A 477 24.32 -26.87 4.93
C LYS A 477 23.65 -27.96 5.77
N THR A 478 23.24 -29.00 5.08
CA THR A 478 22.79 -30.30 5.56
C THR A 478 23.80 -30.90 6.53
N GLY A 479 23.55 -30.73 7.82
CA GLY A 479 24.13 -31.55 8.88
C GLY A 479 23.28 -32.80 9.05
N ARG A 480 23.89 -33.95 8.76
CA ARG A 480 23.44 -35.32 9.04
C ARG A 480 22.74 -35.43 10.42
N PRO A 481 21.65 -36.21 10.56
CA PRO A 481 21.00 -36.41 11.85
C PRO A 481 22.01 -37.01 12.86
N PRO A 482 22.04 -36.56 14.13
CA PRO A 482 22.86 -37.21 15.14
C PRO A 482 22.33 -38.62 15.37
N ASP A 483 23.27 -39.55 15.31
CA ASP A 483 23.07 -40.96 15.62
C ASP A 483 22.56 -41.14 17.04
N LYS A 484 21.64 -42.09 17.22
CA LYS A 484 21.13 -42.50 18.53
C LYS A 484 22.19 -43.35 19.21
N SER A 485 22.99 -42.77 20.08
CA SER A 485 23.57 -43.46 21.25
C SER A 485 24.39 -42.49 22.08
N ASP A 486 23.79 -42.01 23.18
CA ASP A 486 24.44 -42.09 24.50
C ASP A 486 23.44 -41.68 25.58
N LYS A 487 23.11 -42.65 26.44
CA LYS A 487 22.45 -42.40 27.72
C LYS A 487 23.49 -41.86 28.69
N SER A 488 23.31 -40.64 29.16
CA SER A 488 23.87 -40.23 30.44
C SER A 488 22.91 -39.29 31.17
N ASP A 489 22.68 -39.64 32.43
CA ASP A 489 21.72 -39.05 33.35
C ASP A 489 21.94 -37.54 33.56
N LYS A 490 20.90 -36.75 33.30
CA LYS A 490 20.69 -35.44 33.90
C LYS A 490 19.21 -35.26 34.28
N PRO A 491 18.88 -34.56 35.37
CA PRO A 491 17.53 -34.53 35.92
C PRO A 491 16.57 -33.80 34.98
N ASP A 492 15.39 -34.40 34.78
CA ASP A 492 14.25 -33.85 34.05
C ASP A 492 13.95 -32.42 34.46
N THR A 493 14.33 -31.48 33.61
CA THR A 493 13.68 -30.16 33.54
C THR A 493 12.69 -30.28 32.39
N PRO A 494 11.37 -30.14 32.60
CA PRO A 494 10.43 -30.25 31.51
C PRO A 494 10.74 -29.16 30.47
N GLU A 495 10.99 -29.58 29.22
CA GLU A 495 11.00 -28.67 28.08
C GLU A 495 9.71 -27.85 28.10
N PRO A 496 9.77 -26.50 28.03
CA PRO A 496 8.56 -25.70 27.92
C PRO A 496 7.82 -26.11 26.65
N GLN A 497 6.62 -26.68 26.81
CA GLN A 497 5.73 -26.92 25.68
C GLN A 497 5.51 -25.59 24.94
N PRO A 498 5.59 -25.56 23.59
CA PRO A 498 5.28 -24.36 22.85
C PRO A 498 3.81 -23.99 23.12
N ASP A 499 3.64 -22.83 23.72
CA ASP A 499 2.38 -22.15 23.95
C ASP A 499 1.45 -22.24 22.72
N SER A 500 0.21 -22.72 22.89
CA SER A 500 -0.80 -22.78 21.82
C SER A 500 -0.92 -21.39 21.14
N PRO A 501 -0.84 -21.32 19.79
CA PRO A 501 -0.89 -20.05 19.07
C PRO A 501 -2.27 -19.38 19.20
N TRP A 502 -2.29 -18.05 19.16
CA TRP A 502 -3.54 -17.27 19.13
C TRP A 502 -4.42 -17.64 17.94
N SER A 503 -5.73 -17.71 18.14
CA SER A 503 -6.74 -17.81 17.07
C SER A 503 -7.29 -16.43 16.75
N VAL A 504 -7.05 -15.92 15.55
CA VAL A 504 -7.44 -14.57 15.12
C VAL A 504 -8.40 -14.65 13.94
N THR A 505 -9.54 -13.98 14.04
CA THR A 505 -10.57 -13.92 13.00
C THR A 505 -10.89 -12.47 12.62
N LEU A 506 -10.80 -12.19 11.32
CA LEU A 506 -11.27 -10.99 10.66
C LEU A 506 -12.70 -11.21 10.15
N ASN A 507 -13.69 -10.60 10.83
CA ASN A 507 -15.09 -10.75 10.43
C ASN A 507 -15.41 -9.88 9.22
N THR A 508 -15.12 -8.58 9.28
CA THR A 508 -15.36 -7.66 8.17
C THR A 508 -14.31 -6.55 8.14
N PHE A 509 -13.75 -6.29 6.95
CA PHE A 509 -12.94 -5.13 6.64
C PHE A 509 -13.55 -4.40 5.44
N ASP A 510 -13.83 -3.11 5.58
CA ASP A 510 -14.42 -2.27 4.54
C ASP A 510 -13.66 -0.94 4.41
N ALA A 511 -12.89 -0.81 3.34
CA ALA A 511 -12.15 0.40 3.00
C ALA A 511 -12.76 1.03 1.75
N ILE A 512 -13.07 2.33 1.76
CA ILE A 512 -13.76 3.00 0.63
C ILE A 512 -13.11 4.35 0.31
N GLY A 513 -12.95 4.62 -0.99
CA GLY A 513 -12.51 5.91 -1.51
C GLY A 513 -11.01 6.17 -1.30
N PHE A 514 -10.20 5.12 -1.27
CA PHE A 514 -8.76 5.24 -1.09
C PHE A 514 -8.06 5.65 -2.40
N ASP A 515 -6.98 6.42 -2.27
CA ASP A 515 -6.05 6.74 -3.35
C ASP A 515 -4.68 6.11 -3.06
N LEU A 516 -4.07 5.48 -4.07
CA LEU A 516 -2.74 4.91 -4.01
C LEU A 516 -1.87 5.50 -5.11
N SER A 517 -0.77 6.14 -4.73
CA SER A 517 0.31 6.51 -5.65
C SER A 517 1.44 5.51 -5.50
N PHE A 518 1.72 4.76 -6.57
CA PHE A 518 2.83 3.83 -6.64
C PHE A 518 3.93 4.38 -7.55
N LYS A 519 5.11 4.61 -6.99
CA LYS A 519 6.29 5.13 -7.70
C LYS A 519 7.39 4.09 -7.71
N ASP A 520 7.71 3.54 -8.87
CA ASP A 520 8.81 2.59 -9.05
C ASP A 520 10.02 3.29 -9.68
N LEU A 521 11.08 3.47 -8.89
CA LEU A 521 12.37 4.03 -9.30
C LEU A 521 13.44 2.95 -9.51
N SER A 522 13.06 1.67 -9.47
CA SER A 522 14.01 0.56 -9.70
C SER A 522 14.40 0.36 -11.16
N LEU A 523 13.69 1.03 -12.07
CA LEU A 523 13.88 0.99 -13.52
C LEU A 523 14.55 2.28 -14.02
N ALA A 524 15.16 2.24 -15.21
CA ALA A 524 15.81 3.41 -15.82
C ALA A 524 14.83 4.56 -16.09
N ASP A 525 13.61 4.23 -16.53
CA ASP A 525 12.49 5.15 -16.63
C ASP A 525 11.54 4.89 -15.45
N ALA A 526 11.32 5.91 -14.61
CA ALA A 526 10.46 5.79 -13.44
C ALA A 526 9.00 5.51 -13.84
N VAL A 527 8.36 4.57 -13.16
CA VAL A 527 6.93 4.25 -13.33
C VAL A 527 6.13 4.95 -12.24
N ASN A 528 5.09 5.68 -12.63
CA ASN A 528 4.11 6.24 -11.71
C ASN A 528 2.74 5.68 -12.05
N ILE A 529 2.16 4.93 -11.12
CA ILE A 529 0.80 4.39 -11.22
C ILE A 529 -0.05 5.07 -10.16
N GLU A 530 -1.13 5.69 -10.60
CA GLU A 530 -2.13 6.31 -9.74
C GLU A 530 -3.39 5.45 -9.78
N LEU A 531 -3.82 4.98 -8.61
CA LEU A 531 -5.07 4.27 -8.42
C LEU A 531 -5.98 5.12 -7.53
N SER A 532 -7.21 5.36 -7.96
CA SER A 532 -8.20 6.12 -7.21
C SER A 532 -9.46 5.31 -6.95
N ASP A 533 -10.35 5.84 -6.11
CA ASP A 533 -11.63 5.22 -5.77
C ASP A 533 -11.51 3.77 -5.30
N ILE A 534 -10.39 3.43 -4.64
CA ILE A 534 -10.14 2.08 -4.18
C ILE A 534 -11.17 1.72 -3.11
N SER A 535 -11.89 0.64 -3.35
CA SER A 535 -12.82 0.02 -2.40
C SER A 535 -12.41 -1.44 -2.19
N VAL A 536 -12.19 -1.83 -0.95
CA VAL A 536 -11.82 -3.19 -0.55
C VAL A 536 -12.80 -3.66 0.50
N LYS A 537 -13.50 -4.76 0.22
CA LYS A 537 -14.32 -5.49 1.17
C LYS A 537 -13.74 -6.89 1.37
N ALA A 538 -13.40 -7.23 2.61
CA ALA A 538 -12.89 -8.54 2.99
C ALA A 538 -13.71 -9.10 4.16
N GLU A 539 -14.08 -10.38 4.09
CA GLU A 539 -14.94 -11.03 5.09
C GLU A 539 -14.43 -12.43 5.45
N ALA A 540 -14.57 -12.81 6.72
CA ALA A 540 -14.30 -14.16 7.24
C ALA A 540 -12.88 -14.72 6.98
N PHE A 541 -11.84 -13.95 7.31
CA PHE A 541 -10.46 -14.41 7.26
C PHE A 541 -9.97 -14.87 8.64
N GLY A 542 -9.65 -16.16 8.79
CA GLY A 542 -9.09 -16.72 10.03
C GLY A 542 -7.63 -17.16 9.89
N ASN A 543 -6.89 -17.15 11.00
CA ASN A 543 -5.52 -17.66 11.04
C ASN A 543 -5.39 -19.19 11.30
N SER A 544 -6.51 -19.93 11.26
CA SER A 544 -6.54 -21.39 11.41
C SER A 544 -6.20 -22.15 10.13
N GLY A 545 -6.23 -21.46 8.98
CA GLY A 545 -5.98 -22.03 7.65
C GLY A 545 -7.12 -22.90 7.08
N LYS A 546 -8.25 -23.03 7.79
CA LYS A 546 -9.43 -23.79 7.33
C LYS A 546 -10.44 -22.94 6.57
N GLU A 547 -10.51 -21.65 6.88
CA GLU A 547 -11.51 -20.74 6.36
C GLU A 547 -11.09 -20.17 5.00
N LYS A 548 -12.08 -19.98 4.12
CA LYS A 548 -11.92 -19.22 2.87
C LYS A 548 -12.59 -17.87 3.08
N GLY A 549 -11.77 -16.83 3.20
CA GLY A 549 -12.26 -15.47 3.28
C GLY A 549 -12.72 -14.98 1.91
N LYS A 550 -13.71 -14.09 1.86
CA LYS A 550 -14.17 -13.46 0.63
C LYS A 550 -13.48 -12.12 0.47
N LEU A 551 -12.95 -11.87 -0.72
CA LEU A 551 -12.35 -10.59 -1.11
C LEU A 551 -13.16 -10.00 -2.26
N ASN A 552 -13.46 -8.70 -2.19
CA ASN A 552 -14.00 -7.91 -3.28
C ASN A 552 -13.26 -6.57 -3.31
N THR A 553 -12.62 -6.27 -4.42
CA THR A 553 -11.82 -5.07 -4.61
C THR A 553 -12.23 -4.39 -5.90
N ARG A 554 -12.45 -3.08 -5.86
CA ARG A 554 -12.63 -2.23 -7.04
C ARG A 554 -11.72 -1.03 -6.96
N MET A 555 -11.17 -0.60 -8.09
CA MET A 555 -10.34 0.60 -8.16
C MET A 555 -10.31 1.15 -9.58
N THR A 556 -10.01 2.44 -9.70
CA THR A 556 -9.80 3.14 -10.97
C THR A 556 -8.30 3.23 -11.26
N TRP A 557 -7.87 2.78 -12.43
CA TRP A 557 -6.49 2.93 -12.92
C TRP A 557 -6.35 4.20 -13.76
N GLY A 558 -5.48 5.10 -13.35
CA GLY A 558 -5.31 6.39 -14.02
C GLY A 558 -6.62 7.19 -14.00
N LYS A 559 -7.08 7.65 -15.18
CA LYS A 559 -8.32 8.46 -15.26
C LYS A 559 -9.58 7.63 -15.54
N ASN A 560 -9.45 6.54 -16.30
CA ASN A 560 -10.60 5.87 -16.92
C ASN A 560 -10.57 4.34 -16.83
N GLY A 561 -9.44 3.73 -16.44
CA GLY A 561 -9.31 2.28 -16.35
C GLY A 561 -10.04 1.76 -15.12
N LYS A 562 -10.60 0.55 -15.18
CA LYS A 562 -11.28 -0.09 -14.05
C LYS A 562 -10.67 -1.44 -13.76
N ILE A 563 -10.53 -1.73 -12.48
CA ILE A 563 -10.05 -3.01 -11.98
C ILE A 563 -11.07 -3.51 -10.97
N GLU A 564 -11.57 -4.71 -11.19
CA GLU A 564 -12.42 -5.42 -10.25
C GLU A 564 -11.83 -6.81 -10.01
N ILE A 565 -11.66 -7.16 -8.74
CA ILE A 565 -11.12 -8.46 -8.31
C ILE A 565 -12.04 -8.98 -7.21
N SER A 566 -12.63 -10.16 -7.41
CA SER A 566 -13.49 -10.78 -6.39
C SER A 566 -13.25 -12.28 -6.29
N GLY A 567 -13.37 -12.86 -5.11
CA GLY A 567 -13.24 -14.31 -4.98
C GLY A 567 -12.97 -14.81 -3.56
N ASP A 568 -12.72 -16.11 -3.47
CA ASP A 568 -12.39 -16.79 -2.22
C ASP A 568 -10.87 -16.91 -2.07
N VAL A 569 -10.34 -16.55 -0.91
CA VAL A 569 -8.92 -16.55 -0.60
C VAL A 569 -8.68 -17.24 0.74
N ASN A 570 -7.72 -18.17 0.77
CA ASN A 570 -7.19 -18.76 2.00
C ASN A 570 -5.68 -18.48 2.06
N PRO A 571 -5.25 -17.37 2.68
CA PRO A 571 -3.84 -16.96 2.69
C PRO A 571 -2.91 -17.99 3.32
N LEU A 572 -3.32 -18.63 4.42
CA LEU A 572 -2.51 -19.63 5.12
C LEU A 572 -2.52 -20.98 4.42
N GLY A 573 -3.65 -21.36 3.82
CA GLY A 573 -3.75 -22.48 2.89
C GLY A 573 -3.05 -22.20 1.56
N GLN A 574 -2.57 -20.98 1.32
CA GLN A 574 -1.93 -20.50 0.09
C GLN A 574 -2.73 -20.84 -1.18
N THR A 575 -4.05 -20.76 -1.09
CA THR A 575 -4.99 -21.00 -2.19
C THR A 575 -5.86 -19.79 -2.43
N ALA A 576 -6.19 -19.52 -3.70
CA ALA A 576 -7.08 -18.43 -4.08
C ALA A 576 -7.84 -18.78 -5.36
N GLY A 577 -9.11 -18.36 -5.44
CA GLY A 577 -9.89 -18.40 -6.66
C GLY A 577 -10.48 -17.03 -6.92
N LEU A 578 -9.87 -16.27 -7.83
CA LEU A 578 -10.16 -14.85 -8.08
C LEU A 578 -10.76 -14.66 -9.46
N ASP A 579 -11.94 -14.07 -9.54
CA ASP A 579 -12.49 -13.45 -10.74
C ASP A 579 -11.85 -12.07 -10.92
N ILE A 580 -11.24 -11.84 -12.08
CA ILE A 580 -10.51 -10.62 -12.42
C ILE A 580 -11.16 -9.99 -13.64
N ASN A 581 -11.57 -8.72 -13.53
CA ASN A 581 -12.05 -7.90 -14.62
C ASN A 581 -11.21 -6.61 -14.70
N LEU A 582 -10.48 -6.44 -15.80
CA LEU A 582 -9.74 -5.24 -16.12
C LEU A 582 -10.36 -4.61 -17.37
N GLU A 583 -10.69 -3.33 -17.30
CA GLU A 583 -11.25 -2.58 -18.43
C GLU A 583 -10.42 -1.33 -18.66
N LYS A 584 -10.03 -1.10 -19.93
CA LYS A 584 -9.31 0.12 -20.36
C LYS A 584 -8.03 0.42 -19.57
N ILE A 585 -7.21 -0.60 -19.30
CA ILE A 585 -5.90 -0.39 -18.65
C ILE A 585 -4.88 0.12 -19.67
N ASP A 586 -4.32 1.29 -19.42
CA ASP A 586 -3.39 1.97 -20.34
C ASP A 586 -2.02 1.26 -20.38
N ILE A 587 -1.68 0.69 -21.54
CA ILE A 587 -0.43 -0.05 -21.77
C ILE A 587 0.78 0.88 -21.69
N GLN A 588 0.62 2.15 -22.05
CA GLN A 588 1.72 3.11 -22.09
C GLN A 588 2.35 3.27 -20.69
N THR A 589 1.52 3.26 -19.63
CA THR A 589 2.01 3.32 -18.24
C THR A 589 2.89 2.14 -17.84
N LEU A 590 2.83 1.03 -18.57
CA LEU A 590 3.60 -0.19 -18.33
C LEU A 590 4.84 -0.33 -19.22
N GLN A 591 5.09 0.61 -20.15
CA GLN A 591 6.22 0.59 -21.08
C GLN A 591 7.58 0.29 -20.42
N PRO A 592 7.93 0.87 -19.25
CA PRO A 592 9.22 0.59 -18.62
C PRO A 592 9.41 -0.87 -18.20
N TYR A 593 8.33 -1.64 -18.00
CA TYR A 593 8.43 -3.04 -17.61
C TYR A 593 8.79 -4.00 -18.76
N PHE A 594 8.57 -3.61 -20.02
CA PHE A 594 8.84 -4.48 -21.19
C PHE A 594 9.69 -3.83 -22.28
N GLY A 595 9.97 -2.53 -22.20
CA GLY A 595 10.66 -1.75 -23.25
C GLY A 595 12.12 -2.14 -23.52
N ASP A 596 12.72 -2.98 -22.67
CA ASP A 596 14.03 -3.60 -22.87
C ASP A 596 13.94 -4.98 -23.55
N ALA A 597 12.85 -5.72 -23.33
CA ALA A 597 12.61 -7.01 -23.96
C ALA A 597 12.11 -6.86 -25.40
N VAL A 598 11.33 -5.80 -25.67
CA VAL A 598 10.78 -5.48 -26.99
C VAL A 598 11.16 -4.04 -27.33
N LYS A 599 11.96 -3.85 -28.38
CA LYS A 599 12.48 -2.53 -28.78
C LYS A 599 11.44 -1.69 -29.57
N ILE A 600 10.23 -1.58 -29.03
CA ILE A 600 9.17 -0.69 -29.51
C ILE A 600 8.87 0.38 -28.46
N LEU A 601 8.31 1.50 -28.91
CA LEU A 601 7.70 2.51 -28.07
C LEU A 601 6.19 2.45 -28.27
N VAL A 602 5.43 2.09 -27.23
CA VAL A 602 3.96 2.11 -27.23
C VAL A 602 3.49 3.54 -27.05
N THR A 603 2.48 3.91 -27.85
CA THR A 603 2.05 5.30 -28.00
C THR A 603 0.58 5.47 -27.68
N ASP A 604 -0.20 4.42 -27.90
CA ASP A 604 -1.58 4.29 -27.48
C ASP A 604 -1.93 2.79 -27.36
N GLY A 605 -2.94 2.46 -26.58
CA GLY A 605 -3.44 1.10 -26.45
C GLY A 605 -3.97 0.79 -25.06
N ASN A 606 -5.11 0.08 -25.03
CA ASN A 606 -5.75 -0.33 -23.79
C ASN A 606 -5.91 -1.85 -23.70
N ILE A 607 -5.62 -2.42 -22.53
CA ILE A 607 -5.88 -3.84 -22.22
C ILE A 607 -7.25 -3.97 -21.57
N ASN A 608 -8.02 -4.97 -22.02
CA ASN A 608 -9.13 -5.51 -21.27
C ASN A 608 -8.84 -6.98 -20.95
N LEU A 609 -9.19 -7.44 -19.76
CA LEU A 609 -8.98 -8.81 -19.30
C LEU A 609 -10.20 -9.25 -18.50
N LYS A 610 -10.74 -10.43 -18.81
CA LYS A 610 -11.79 -11.03 -18.00
C LYS A 610 -11.49 -12.50 -17.81
N GLY A 611 -11.37 -12.95 -16.58
CA GLY A 611 -11.05 -14.36 -16.34
C GLY A 611 -11.03 -14.74 -14.88
N LYS A 612 -10.76 -16.03 -14.65
CA LYS A 612 -10.64 -16.63 -13.33
C LYS A 612 -9.21 -17.11 -13.14
N LEU A 613 -8.61 -16.69 -12.03
CA LEU A 613 -7.29 -17.07 -11.59
C LEU A 613 -7.40 -18.01 -10.40
N LEU A 614 -6.96 -19.25 -10.58
CA LEU A 614 -6.82 -20.26 -9.54
C LEU A 614 -5.35 -20.34 -9.12
N MET A 615 -5.10 -20.26 -7.82
CA MET A 615 -3.77 -20.44 -7.23
C MET A 615 -3.82 -21.57 -6.19
N ASP A 616 -2.86 -22.48 -6.24
CA ASP A 616 -2.61 -23.51 -5.24
C ASP A 616 -1.09 -23.68 -5.04
N MET A 617 -0.55 -22.90 -4.12
CA MET A 617 0.90 -22.89 -3.84
C MET A 617 1.34 -24.05 -2.93
N GLN A 618 0.42 -24.88 -2.43
CA GLN A 618 0.80 -26.07 -1.63
C GLN A 618 1.29 -27.22 -2.49
N GLN A 619 0.87 -27.26 -3.76
CA GLN A 619 1.39 -28.24 -4.71
C GLN A 619 2.87 -27.98 -5.00
N LYS A 620 3.73 -28.91 -4.59
CA LYS A 620 5.18 -28.89 -4.88
C LYS A 620 5.50 -29.21 -6.35
N SER A 621 4.53 -29.72 -7.10
CA SER A 621 4.64 -30.03 -8.53
C SER A 621 3.24 -30.14 -9.13
N GLY A 622 2.96 -29.47 -10.25
CA GLY A 622 1.64 -29.40 -10.87
C GLY A 622 1.26 -27.98 -11.26
N GLU A 623 0.02 -27.75 -11.67
CA GLU A 623 -0.48 -26.42 -12.05
C GLU A 623 -0.67 -25.55 -10.80
N ILE A 624 0.40 -24.83 -10.40
CA ILE A 624 0.39 -23.95 -9.21
C ILE A 624 -0.46 -22.70 -9.46
N LEU A 625 -0.46 -22.21 -10.70
CA LEU A 625 -1.20 -21.04 -11.11
C LEU A 625 -1.90 -21.34 -12.43
N HIS A 626 -3.22 -21.23 -12.45
CA HIS A 626 -4.06 -21.51 -13.60
C HIS A 626 -4.99 -20.33 -13.87
N PHE A 627 -4.92 -19.77 -15.07
CA PHE A 627 -5.76 -18.66 -15.50
C PHE A 627 -6.63 -19.09 -16.68
N ALA A 628 -7.95 -18.96 -16.55
CA ALA A 628 -8.91 -19.21 -17.62
C ALA A 628 -9.71 -17.95 -17.93
N GLY A 629 -9.77 -17.52 -19.19
CA GLY A 629 -10.48 -16.30 -19.55
C GLY A 629 -10.28 -15.78 -20.97
N GLU A 630 -10.32 -14.47 -21.12
CA GLU A 630 -10.15 -13.75 -22.37
C GLU A 630 -9.46 -12.41 -22.15
N THR A 631 -8.78 -11.90 -23.18
CA THR A 631 -8.17 -10.57 -23.15
C THR A 631 -8.27 -9.90 -24.50
N SER A 632 -8.34 -8.58 -24.52
CA SER A 632 -8.18 -7.78 -25.74
C SER A 632 -7.19 -6.66 -25.52
N VAL A 633 -6.53 -6.28 -26.61
CA VAL A 633 -5.87 -5.00 -26.76
C VAL A 633 -6.65 -4.19 -27.80
N ALA A 634 -7.05 -2.97 -27.45
CA ALA A 634 -7.80 -2.08 -28.34
C ALA A 634 -7.00 -0.80 -28.64
N GLY A 635 -7.01 -0.38 -29.91
CA GLY A 635 -6.36 0.85 -30.38
C GLY A 635 -4.84 0.87 -30.19
N PHE A 636 -4.17 -0.28 -30.32
CA PHE A 636 -2.72 -0.37 -30.10
C PHE A 636 -1.96 0.37 -31.20
N SER A 637 -1.00 1.20 -30.79
CA SER A 637 -0.07 1.85 -31.72
C SER A 637 1.35 1.83 -31.18
N SER A 638 2.32 1.59 -32.06
CA SER A 638 3.73 1.51 -31.67
C SER A 638 4.71 1.97 -32.74
N LEU A 639 5.84 2.51 -32.26
CA LEU A 639 6.98 2.91 -33.08
C LEU A 639 8.17 1.98 -32.86
N ASP A 640 8.98 1.79 -33.88
CA ASP A 640 10.31 1.19 -33.73
C ASP A 640 11.20 2.13 -32.89
N LYS A 641 11.76 1.63 -31.78
CA LYS A 641 12.57 2.43 -30.84
C LYS A 641 13.83 2.98 -31.51
N LYS A 642 14.38 2.31 -32.53
CA LYS A 642 15.59 2.70 -33.29
C LYS A 642 15.27 3.72 -34.37
N THR A 643 14.28 3.47 -35.22
CA THR A 643 13.98 4.32 -36.39
C THR A 643 12.97 5.43 -36.10
N LYS A 644 12.21 5.32 -35.00
CA LYS A 644 11.11 6.22 -34.63
C LYS A 644 9.99 6.30 -35.69
N GLN A 645 9.87 5.27 -36.52
CA GLN A 645 8.80 5.13 -37.51
C GLN A 645 7.72 4.16 -37.01
N ASP A 646 6.51 4.29 -37.54
CA ASP A 646 5.42 3.35 -37.29
C ASP A 646 5.89 1.92 -37.55
N PHE A 647 5.65 1.05 -36.58
CA PHE A 647 6.05 -0.34 -36.64
C PHE A 647 4.84 -1.27 -36.71
N PHE A 648 4.01 -1.28 -35.66
CA PHE A 648 2.84 -2.15 -35.57
C PHE A 648 1.69 -1.42 -34.90
N ASN A 649 0.56 -1.37 -35.60
CA ASN A 649 -0.68 -0.77 -35.10
C ASN A 649 -1.83 -1.76 -35.33
N CYS A 650 -2.83 -1.78 -34.45
CA CYS A 650 -4.07 -2.52 -34.70
C CYS A 650 -5.28 -1.87 -34.01
N ASN A 651 -6.45 -2.02 -34.63
CA ASN A 651 -7.70 -1.59 -34.01
C ASN A 651 -8.07 -2.53 -32.84
N SER A 652 -7.99 -3.85 -33.06
CA SER A 652 -8.20 -4.82 -31.99
C SER A 652 -7.35 -6.08 -32.16
N LEU A 653 -6.84 -6.60 -31.04
CA LEU A 653 -6.27 -7.93 -30.88
C LEU A 653 -7.04 -8.62 -29.77
N TYR A 654 -7.79 -9.67 -30.06
CA TYR A 654 -8.64 -10.38 -29.10
C TYR A 654 -8.22 -11.83 -28.98
N LEU A 655 -8.09 -12.33 -27.74
CA LEU A 655 -7.73 -13.70 -27.43
C LEU A 655 -8.85 -14.30 -26.56
N THR A 656 -9.47 -15.38 -27.03
CA THR A 656 -10.59 -16.07 -26.35
C THR A 656 -10.25 -17.50 -25.97
N GLY A 657 -10.94 -17.99 -24.93
CA GLY A 657 -10.71 -19.34 -24.40
C GLY A 657 -9.27 -19.54 -23.99
N LEU A 658 -8.66 -18.51 -23.38
CA LEU A 658 -7.35 -18.61 -22.78
C LEU A 658 -7.44 -19.56 -21.60
N ASP A 659 -6.48 -20.48 -21.54
CA ASP A 659 -6.26 -21.42 -20.46
C ASP A 659 -4.74 -21.55 -20.32
N ILE A 660 -4.21 -20.90 -19.28
CA ILE A 660 -2.79 -20.72 -19.04
C ILE A 660 -2.45 -21.35 -17.70
N SER A 661 -1.58 -22.35 -17.72
CA SER A 661 -0.99 -22.94 -16.53
C SER A 661 0.47 -22.51 -16.43
N LEU A 662 0.92 -22.10 -15.24
CA LEU A 662 2.32 -21.81 -14.96
C LEU A 662 2.91 -22.89 -14.04
N PHE A 663 4.16 -23.26 -14.33
CA PHE A 663 4.98 -24.26 -13.62
C PHE A 663 4.49 -25.72 -13.74
N PRO A 664 4.40 -26.31 -14.96
CA PRO A 664 5.05 -25.87 -16.20
C PRO A 664 4.20 -24.89 -17.01
N VAL A 665 4.86 -24.12 -17.88
CA VAL A 665 4.17 -23.16 -18.76
C VAL A 665 3.42 -23.90 -19.87
N GLU A 666 2.10 -23.91 -19.79
CA GLU A 666 1.20 -24.39 -20.84
C GLU A 666 0.22 -23.27 -21.19
N ILE A 667 0.08 -22.97 -22.48
CA ILE A 667 -0.78 -21.90 -23.00
C ILE A 667 -1.71 -22.51 -24.05
N ASN A 668 -3.00 -22.54 -23.74
CA ASN A 668 -4.06 -22.88 -24.66
C ASN A 668 -4.88 -21.63 -24.99
N ALA A 669 -5.24 -21.46 -26.26
CA ALA A 669 -6.14 -20.42 -26.71
C ALA A 669 -7.09 -20.97 -27.78
N LYS A 670 -8.38 -20.67 -27.66
CA LYS A 670 -9.36 -21.07 -28.66
C LYS A 670 -9.22 -20.24 -29.93
N GLU A 671 -9.18 -18.92 -29.79
CA GLU A 671 -9.07 -18.03 -30.95
C GLU A 671 -8.24 -16.79 -30.65
N ILE A 672 -7.36 -16.43 -31.59
CA ILE A 672 -6.67 -15.14 -31.64
C ILE A 672 -7.20 -14.38 -32.87
N SER A 673 -7.78 -13.21 -32.67
CA SER A 673 -8.35 -12.39 -33.76
C SER A 673 -7.64 -11.05 -33.82
N LEU A 674 -7.12 -10.69 -34.99
CA LEU A 674 -6.45 -9.41 -35.24
C LEU A 674 -7.17 -8.65 -36.36
N THR A 675 -7.63 -7.44 -36.06
CA THR A 675 -8.41 -6.60 -36.98
C THR A 675 -7.72 -5.27 -37.28
N ASP A 676 -7.83 -4.85 -38.55
CA ASP A 676 -7.35 -3.55 -39.06
C ASP A 676 -5.91 -3.26 -38.61
N PHE A 677 -5.01 -4.23 -38.87
CA PHE A 677 -3.62 -4.11 -38.45
C PHE A 677 -2.75 -3.46 -39.54
N TYR A 678 -1.77 -2.70 -39.11
CA TYR A 678 -0.69 -2.17 -39.93
C TYR A 678 0.64 -2.71 -39.44
N SER A 679 1.52 -3.13 -40.35
CA SER A 679 2.89 -3.50 -40.03
C SER A 679 3.87 -2.97 -41.06
N LYS A 680 4.97 -2.37 -40.58
CA LYS A 680 6.06 -1.92 -41.44
C LYS A 680 7.23 -2.89 -41.39
N ILE A 681 7.52 -3.51 -42.53
CA ILE A 681 8.63 -4.46 -42.68
C ILE A 681 9.67 -3.82 -43.59
N MET A 682 10.89 -3.69 -43.08
CA MET A 682 12.00 -3.14 -43.87
C MET A 682 13.23 -4.03 -43.85
N VAL A 683 13.84 -4.17 -45.02
CA VAL A 683 15.18 -4.72 -45.21
C VAL A 683 16.15 -3.54 -45.31
N SER A 684 17.09 -3.46 -44.38
CA SER A 684 18.11 -2.39 -44.34
C SER A 684 19.13 -2.50 -45.49
N GLU A 685 19.94 -1.46 -45.70
CA GLU A 685 21.06 -1.48 -46.69
C GLU A 685 22.06 -2.63 -46.40
N SER A 686 22.15 -3.11 -45.15
CA SER A 686 22.98 -4.25 -44.74
C SER A 686 22.27 -5.61 -44.87
N GLY A 687 21.02 -5.65 -45.34
CA GLY A 687 20.22 -6.87 -45.48
C GLY A 687 19.56 -7.38 -44.20
N GLU A 688 19.61 -6.63 -43.09
CA GLU A 688 18.94 -7.00 -41.84
C GLU A 688 17.48 -6.55 -41.83
N LEU A 689 16.57 -7.42 -41.38
CA LEU A 689 15.13 -7.13 -41.19
C LEU A 689 14.89 -6.39 -39.86
N ASN A 690 14.12 -5.30 -39.89
CA ASN A 690 13.75 -4.55 -38.68
C ASN A 690 13.03 -5.40 -37.63
N VAL A 691 12.11 -6.28 -38.04
CA VAL A 691 11.37 -7.19 -37.14
C VAL A 691 12.34 -8.04 -36.31
N SER A 692 13.44 -8.51 -36.90
CA SER A 692 14.45 -9.30 -36.19
C SER A 692 15.17 -8.48 -35.13
N SER A 693 15.40 -7.19 -35.38
CA SER A 693 16.07 -6.30 -34.44
C SER A 693 15.19 -5.91 -33.24
N ILE A 694 13.86 -5.93 -33.40
CA ILE A 694 12.89 -5.56 -32.35
C ILE A 694 12.82 -6.59 -31.23
N PHE A 695 12.89 -7.88 -31.58
CA PHE A 695 12.82 -9.00 -30.63
C PHE A 695 14.21 -9.58 -30.26
N LYS A 696 15.31 -8.99 -30.76
CA LYS A 696 16.67 -9.35 -30.33
C LYS A 696 16.91 -8.83 -28.92
N SER A 697 16.91 -9.76 -27.96
CA SER A 697 17.36 -9.49 -26.60
C SER A 697 18.88 -9.27 -26.61
N ASP A 698 19.31 -8.06 -26.26
CA ASP A 698 20.72 -7.75 -25.98
C ASP A 698 21.04 -8.30 -24.59
N ALA A 699 20.99 -9.62 -24.40
CA ALA A 699 21.43 -10.20 -23.14
C ALA A 699 22.89 -9.76 -22.90
N PRO A 700 23.18 -8.98 -21.84
CA PRO A 700 24.55 -8.71 -21.50
C PRO A 700 25.15 -10.05 -21.11
N ARG A 701 26.05 -10.59 -21.94
CA ARG A 701 27.03 -11.57 -21.46
C ARG A 701 27.95 -10.81 -20.51
N ASN A 702 27.48 -10.59 -19.29
CA ASN A 702 28.29 -10.07 -18.22
C ASN A 702 29.33 -11.14 -17.89
N LYS A 703 30.52 -11.00 -18.48
CA LYS A 703 31.70 -11.89 -18.32
C LYS A 703 32.37 -11.74 -16.94
N THR A 704 31.62 -11.44 -15.90
CA THR A 704 32.12 -11.29 -14.53
C THR A 704 31.10 -11.80 -13.52
N ALA A 705 30.98 -13.13 -13.44
CA ALA A 705 30.53 -13.83 -12.24
C ALA A 705 31.29 -15.18 -12.19
N GLY A 706 31.92 -15.46 -11.05
CA GLY A 706 32.76 -16.65 -10.84
C GLY A 706 32.00 -17.98 -10.91
N PRO A 707 32.72 -19.11 -10.88
CA PRO A 707 32.13 -20.42 -11.08
C PRO A 707 31.36 -20.86 -9.83
N LEU A 708 30.06 -20.59 -9.81
CA LEU A 708 29.10 -21.40 -9.07
C LEU A 708 28.19 -22.10 -10.09
N SER A 709 28.63 -23.31 -10.42
CA SER A 709 27.91 -24.28 -11.24
C SER A 709 26.65 -24.76 -10.52
N ALA A 710 25.53 -24.09 -10.74
CA ALA A 710 24.27 -24.80 -10.92
C ALA A 710 24.10 -25.00 -12.42
N LYS A 711 24.14 -26.25 -12.90
CA LYS A 711 23.68 -26.56 -14.26
C LYS A 711 22.27 -25.95 -14.40
N PRO A 712 21.97 -25.17 -15.45
CA PRO A 712 20.58 -24.82 -15.73
C PRO A 712 19.82 -26.13 -15.78
N SER A 713 18.85 -26.31 -14.87
CA SER A 713 17.82 -27.32 -15.08
C SER A 713 17.29 -27.05 -16.48
N ALA A 714 17.29 -28.06 -17.35
CA ALA A 714 16.81 -27.89 -18.71
C ALA A 714 15.37 -27.35 -18.63
N GLU A 715 15.20 -26.03 -18.84
CA GLU A 715 13.90 -25.39 -18.84
C GLU A 715 13.08 -26.08 -19.94
N LYS A 716 12.05 -26.82 -19.52
CA LYS A 716 11.11 -27.41 -20.47
C LYS A 716 10.48 -26.25 -21.23
N LYS A 717 10.65 -26.23 -22.56
CA LYS A 717 10.05 -25.24 -23.45
C LYS A 717 8.53 -25.15 -23.19
N PRO A 718 7.92 -23.96 -23.25
CA PRO A 718 6.49 -23.79 -23.02
C PRO A 718 5.70 -24.61 -24.04
N LYS A 719 4.63 -25.28 -23.58
CA LYS A 719 3.68 -25.94 -24.48
C LYS A 719 2.64 -24.92 -24.92
N ILE A 720 2.47 -24.75 -26.22
CA ILE A 720 1.53 -23.78 -26.78
C ILE A 720 0.56 -24.52 -27.71
N ASN A 721 -0.73 -24.21 -27.61
CA ASN A 721 -1.78 -24.69 -28.49
C ASN A 721 -2.80 -23.59 -28.77
N ILE A 722 -2.96 -23.22 -30.03
CA ILE A 722 -3.88 -22.19 -30.49
C ILE A 722 -4.77 -22.84 -31.56
N GLU A 723 -6.06 -22.97 -31.29
CA GLU A 723 -6.96 -23.68 -32.21
C GLU A 723 -7.15 -22.89 -33.52
N LYS A 724 -7.27 -21.56 -33.43
CA LYS A 724 -7.49 -20.70 -34.58
C LYS A 724 -6.87 -19.31 -34.39
N VAL A 725 -6.26 -18.79 -35.45
CA VAL A 725 -5.88 -17.38 -35.59
C VAL A 725 -6.65 -16.82 -36.77
N THR A 726 -7.27 -15.66 -36.64
CA THR A 726 -7.94 -14.94 -37.73
C THR A 726 -7.33 -13.56 -37.93
N LEU A 727 -7.20 -13.19 -39.20
CA LEU A 727 -6.67 -11.90 -39.62
C LEU A 727 -7.73 -11.22 -40.50
N GLN A 728 -7.97 -9.93 -40.30
CA GLN A 728 -8.90 -9.14 -41.10
C GLN A 728 -8.39 -7.72 -41.31
N GLY A 729 -8.52 -7.21 -42.54
CA GLY A 729 -8.26 -5.79 -42.85
C GLY A 729 -6.79 -5.38 -42.72
N GLY A 730 -5.85 -6.32 -42.90
CA GLY A 730 -4.43 -6.06 -42.70
C GLY A 730 -3.78 -5.25 -43.83
N ASN A 731 -2.84 -4.37 -43.45
CA ASN A 731 -1.97 -3.62 -44.35
C ASN A 731 -0.50 -3.86 -43.96
N ILE A 732 0.32 -4.33 -44.89
CA ILE A 732 1.75 -4.54 -44.70
C ILE A 732 2.51 -3.65 -45.70
N ASP A 733 3.27 -2.70 -45.18
CA ASP A 733 4.19 -1.87 -45.95
C ASP A 733 5.57 -2.53 -45.95
N PHE A 734 6.01 -2.97 -47.11
CA PHE A 734 7.32 -3.58 -47.32
C PHE A 734 8.26 -2.63 -48.07
N SER A 735 9.43 -2.39 -47.50
CA SER A 735 10.49 -1.60 -48.13
C SER A 735 11.82 -2.36 -48.14
N ASP A 736 12.44 -2.50 -49.31
CA ASP A 736 13.77 -3.08 -49.48
C ASP A 736 14.78 -2.01 -49.90
N TYR A 737 15.70 -1.69 -48.98
CA TYR A 737 16.79 -0.73 -49.16
C TYR A 737 18.10 -1.38 -49.64
N LEU A 738 18.11 -2.68 -49.96
CA LEU A 738 19.28 -3.39 -50.50
C LEU A 738 19.53 -3.05 -51.99
N THR A 739 18.54 -2.48 -52.69
CA THR A 739 18.63 -2.08 -54.11
C THR A 739 18.54 -0.56 -54.25
N LYS A 740 19.13 0.00 -55.33
CA LYS A 740 18.99 1.42 -55.71
C LYS A 740 18.57 1.48 -57.18
N PRO A 741 17.39 2.04 -57.54
CA PRO A 741 16.31 2.56 -56.67
C PRO A 741 15.86 1.58 -55.59
N ASN A 742 15.32 2.07 -54.47
CA ASN A 742 14.75 1.18 -53.44
C ASN A 742 13.45 0.53 -53.96
N TYR A 743 13.20 -0.71 -53.56
CA TYR A 743 11.93 -1.37 -53.86
C TYR A 743 10.92 -1.15 -52.74
N LYS A 744 9.67 -0.87 -53.10
CA LYS A 744 8.53 -0.74 -52.17
C LYS A 744 7.37 -1.58 -52.66
N ALA A 745 6.66 -2.19 -51.73
CA ALA A 745 5.46 -2.96 -52.00
C ALA A 745 4.47 -2.83 -50.86
N ASP A 746 3.22 -2.58 -51.21
CA ASP A 746 2.11 -2.62 -50.26
C ASP A 746 1.35 -3.94 -50.43
N MET A 747 0.98 -4.56 -49.31
CA MET A 747 0.04 -5.68 -49.28
C MET A 747 -1.18 -5.25 -48.48
N LYS A 748 -2.30 -5.09 -49.17
CA LYS A 748 -3.56 -4.58 -48.60
C LYS A 748 -4.58 -5.70 -48.47
N GLU A 749 -5.59 -5.46 -47.64
CA GLU A 749 -6.72 -6.35 -47.44
C GLU A 749 -6.30 -7.77 -47.02
N ILE A 750 -5.19 -7.88 -46.25
CA ILE A 750 -4.74 -9.16 -45.75
C ILE A 750 -5.81 -9.73 -44.81
N ALA A 751 -6.37 -10.87 -45.20
CA ALA A 751 -7.38 -11.58 -44.43
C ALA A 751 -7.16 -13.09 -44.54
N GLY A 752 -7.60 -13.84 -43.52
CA GLY A 752 -7.51 -15.29 -43.54
C GLY A 752 -7.44 -15.93 -42.17
N SER A 753 -6.98 -17.19 -42.13
CA SER A 753 -6.86 -17.93 -40.89
C SER A 753 -5.70 -18.93 -40.85
N LEU A 754 -5.26 -19.23 -39.64
CA LEU A 754 -4.33 -20.31 -39.31
C LEU A 754 -4.99 -21.20 -38.26
N THR A 755 -5.14 -22.50 -38.53
CA THR A 755 -5.85 -23.42 -37.62
C THR A 755 -4.96 -24.56 -37.16
N GLY A 756 -4.97 -24.85 -35.85
CA GLY A 756 -4.18 -25.93 -35.24
C GLY A 756 -2.70 -25.59 -35.01
N LEU A 757 -2.39 -24.35 -34.59
CA LEU A 757 -1.04 -23.92 -34.28
C LEU A 757 -0.59 -24.47 -32.92
N SER A 758 0.43 -25.33 -32.90
CA SER A 758 0.92 -25.94 -31.65
C SER A 758 2.43 -26.07 -31.61
N SER A 759 3.01 -26.13 -30.41
CA SER A 759 4.42 -26.43 -30.19
C SER A 759 4.77 -27.92 -30.28
N LYS A 760 3.77 -28.81 -30.51
CA LYS A 760 4.01 -30.24 -30.77
C LYS A 760 4.70 -30.44 -32.12
N GLU A 761 5.73 -31.28 -32.18
CA GLU A 761 6.54 -31.54 -33.39
C GLU A 761 5.71 -32.07 -34.57
N GLU A 762 4.75 -32.95 -34.29
CA GLU A 762 3.85 -33.55 -35.27
C GLU A 762 2.70 -32.63 -35.72
N SER A 763 2.50 -31.48 -35.07
CA SER A 763 1.41 -30.57 -35.45
C SER A 763 1.67 -29.91 -36.80
N ARG A 764 0.60 -29.69 -37.56
CA ARG A 764 0.61 -29.10 -38.90
C ARG A 764 -0.56 -28.13 -39.01
N ALA A 765 -0.30 -26.86 -38.71
CA ALA A 765 -1.33 -25.84 -38.69
C ALA A 765 -1.72 -25.46 -40.13
N LYS A 766 -3.00 -25.49 -40.47
CA LYS A 766 -3.47 -25.14 -41.82
C LYS A 766 -3.53 -23.63 -41.99
N LEU A 767 -2.84 -23.11 -42.99
CA LEU A 767 -2.73 -21.71 -43.33
C LEU A 767 -3.57 -21.40 -44.57
N HIS A 768 -4.41 -20.37 -44.49
CA HIS A 768 -5.07 -19.75 -45.64
C HIS A 768 -5.05 -18.23 -45.47
N LEU A 769 -4.33 -17.52 -46.33
CA LEU A 769 -4.32 -16.06 -46.39
C LEU A 769 -4.66 -15.59 -47.79
N GLN A 770 -5.37 -14.48 -47.86
CA GLN A 770 -5.70 -13.75 -49.08
C GLN A 770 -5.37 -12.29 -48.90
N GLY A 771 -5.09 -11.60 -50.00
CA GLY A 771 -4.88 -10.16 -49.99
C GLY A 771 -4.59 -9.63 -51.39
N VAL A 772 -4.19 -8.36 -51.45
CA VAL A 772 -3.89 -7.65 -52.70
C VAL A 772 -2.50 -7.06 -52.62
N HIS A 773 -1.62 -7.46 -53.53
CA HIS A 773 -0.32 -6.81 -53.76
C HIS A 773 -0.50 -5.57 -54.65
N GLY A 774 0.10 -4.46 -54.23
CA GLY A 774 -0.04 -3.17 -54.89
C GLY A 774 -1.49 -2.68 -54.93
N ALA A 775 -1.97 -2.28 -56.11
CA ALA A 775 -3.33 -1.77 -56.30
C ALA A 775 -4.36 -2.83 -56.70
N SER A 776 -3.96 -3.97 -57.29
CA SER A 776 -4.93 -4.89 -57.92
C SER A 776 -4.46 -6.33 -58.12
N SER A 777 -3.30 -6.76 -57.59
CA SER A 777 -2.75 -8.10 -57.86
C SER A 777 -3.12 -9.08 -56.74
N PRO A 778 -4.06 -10.03 -56.94
CA PRO A 778 -4.44 -10.97 -55.89
C PRO A 778 -3.27 -11.83 -55.43
N LEU A 779 -3.20 -12.01 -54.12
CA LEU A 779 -2.29 -12.89 -53.41
C LEU A 779 -3.12 -13.94 -52.68
N GLU A 780 -2.78 -15.21 -52.86
CA GLU A 780 -3.30 -16.31 -52.05
C GLU A 780 -2.15 -17.17 -51.52
N ILE A 781 -2.20 -17.49 -50.23
CA ILE A 781 -1.24 -18.34 -49.53
C ILE A 781 -2.01 -19.49 -48.90
N LEU A 782 -1.69 -20.71 -49.29
CA LEU A 782 -2.32 -21.94 -48.80
C LEU A 782 -1.25 -22.92 -48.34
N GLY A 783 -1.39 -23.54 -47.18
CA GLY A 783 -0.39 -24.51 -46.78
C GLY A 783 -0.58 -25.11 -45.39
N THR A 784 0.44 -25.83 -44.95
CA THR A 784 0.56 -26.28 -43.56
C THR A 784 1.89 -25.86 -42.96
N ILE A 785 1.88 -25.33 -41.75
CA ILE A 785 3.08 -24.80 -41.09
C ILE A 785 3.19 -25.29 -39.65
N ASN A 786 4.40 -25.32 -39.12
CA ASN A 786 4.68 -25.46 -37.70
C ASN A 786 5.88 -24.59 -37.30
N PRO A 787 5.63 -23.30 -37.00
CA PRO A 787 6.68 -22.38 -36.62
C PRO A 787 7.08 -22.51 -35.15
N LEU A 788 6.33 -23.25 -34.31
CA LEU A 788 6.58 -23.36 -32.86
C LEU A 788 7.40 -24.60 -32.49
N ALA A 789 7.41 -25.64 -33.33
CA ALA A 789 8.28 -26.81 -33.17
C ALA A 789 9.78 -26.44 -33.17
N GLU A 790 10.61 -27.30 -32.60
CA GLU A 790 12.06 -27.19 -32.68
C GLU A 790 12.55 -27.43 -34.10
N LYS A 791 12.02 -28.48 -34.76
CA LYS A 791 12.20 -28.67 -36.20
C LYS A 791 11.11 -27.90 -36.93
N LYS A 792 11.45 -26.73 -37.43
CA LYS A 792 10.52 -25.89 -38.20
C LYS A 792 10.01 -26.67 -39.41
N PHE A 793 8.71 -26.60 -39.65
CA PHE A 793 8.08 -27.20 -40.81
C PHE A 793 7.23 -26.17 -41.54
N ALA A 794 7.25 -26.17 -42.87
CA ALA A 794 6.32 -25.40 -43.68
C ALA A 794 6.17 -26.03 -45.06
N GLU A 795 4.95 -26.34 -45.47
CA GLU A 795 4.58 -26.69 -46.84
C GLU A 795 3.59 -25.63 -47.33
N ILE A 796 4.08 -24.64 -48.07
CA ILE A 796 3.33 -23.43 -48.43
C ILE A 796 3.27 -23.31 -49.95
N ASN A 797 2.06 -23.11 -50.47
CA ASN A 797 1.80 -22.67 -51.83
C ASN A 797 1.44 -21.19 -51.79
N VAL A 798 2.18 -20.37 -52.54
CA VAL A 798 1.91 -18.95 -52.72
C VAL A 798 1.58 -18.72 -54.18
N SER A 799 0.43 -18.12 -54.46
CA SER A 799 0.04 -17.73 -55.82
C SER A 799 -0.16 -16.23 -55.88
N PHE A 800 0.54 -15.60 -56.81
CA PHE A 800 0.32 -14.21 -57.19
C PHE A 800 -0.19 -14.14 -58.62
N LYS A 801 -1.20 -13.31 -58.86
CA LYS A 801 -1.77 -13.09 -60.19
C LYS A 801 -1.58 -11.66 -60.67
N ASP A 802 -1.02 -11.54 -61.87
CA ASP A 802 -0.80 -10.30 -62.59
C ASP A 802 -0.01 -9.26 -61.80
N ILE A 803 1.15 -9.63 -61.23
CA ILE A 803 2.05 -8.62 -60.67
C ILE A 803 2.64 -7.81 -61.83
N GLU A 804 2.65 -6.48 -61.70
CA GLU A 804 3.26 -5.60 -62.71
C GLU A 804 4.79 -5.66 -62.63
N LEU A 805 5.44 -6.05 -63.73
CA LEU A 805 6.89 -6.27 -63.74
C LEU A 805 7.70 -4.97 -63.69
N SER A 806 7.13 -3.83 -64.11
CA SER A 806 7.76 -2.51 -63.98
C SER A 806 8.09 -2.17 -62.52
N ASN A 807 7.34 -2.70 -61.55
CA ASN A 807 7.62 -2.53 -60.12
C ASN A 807 8.96 -3.20 -59.71
N PHE A 808 9.46 -4.18 -60.47
CA PHE A 808 10.72 -4.88 -60.21
C PHE A 808 11.94 -4.30 -60.98
N THR A 809 11.79 -3.17 -61.68
CA THR A 809 12.91 -2.43 -62.29
C THR A 809 14.10 -2.21 -61.34
N PRO A 810 13.94 -1.94 -60.02
CA PRO A 810 15.04 -1.91 -59.06
C PRO A 810 15.95 -3.16 -59.08
N TYR A 811 15.34 -4.35 -59.09
CA TYR A 811 16.07 -5.62 -59.10
C TYR A 811 16.64 -5.93 -60.49
N ALA A 812 15.88 -5.67 -61.55
CA ALA A 812 16.35 -5.87 -62.93
C ALA A 812 17.54 -4.96 -63.27
N SER A 813 17.50 -3.70 -62.84
CA SER A 813 18.61 -2.76 -63.03
C SER A 813 19.87 -3.23 -62.30
N LYS A 814 19.72 -3.70 -61.05
CA LYS A 814 20.85 -4.19 -60.25
C LYS A 814 21.47 -5.47 -60.83
N TYR A 815 20.67 -6.48 -61.18
CA TYR A 815 21.17 -7.83 -61.50
C TYR A 815 21.19 -8.17 -63.00
N LEU A 816 20.31 -7.57 -63.80
CA LEU A 816 20.29 -7.75 -65.26
C LEU A 816 20.96 -6.61 -66.02
N GLY A 817 21.03 -5.41 -65.44
CA GLY A 817 21.54 -4.20 -66.10
C GLY A 817 20.56 -3.62 -67.13
N TYR A 818 19.26 -3.83 -66.94
CA TYR A 818 18.19 -3.29 -67.80
C TYR A 818 16.99 -2.87 -66.96
N LYS A 819 16.29 -1.80 -67.37
CA LYS A 819 14.95 -1.50 -66.88
C LYS A 819 13.94 -2.49 -67.46
N ILE A 820 12.82 -2.68 -66.78
CA ILE A 820 11.70 -3.44 -67.32
C ILE A 820 10.73 -2.44 -67.93
N GLU A 821 10.49 -2.52 -69.24
CA GLU A 821 9.56 -1.62 -69.92
C GLU A 821 8.11 -1.96 -69.54
N LYS A 822 7.75 -3.24 -69.66
CA LYS A 822 6.42 -3.76 -69.29
C LYS A 822 6.40 -5.27 -69.14
N GLY A 823 5.27 -5.75 -68.61
CA GLY A 823 4.88 -7.15 -68.59
C GLY A 823 4.21 -7.51 -67.29
N LYS A 824 3.57 -8.68 -67.26
CA LYS A 824 2.93 -9.22 -66.05
C LYS A 824 3.62 -10.49 -65.60
N LEU A 825 3.67 -10.69 -64.29
CA LEU A 825 4.18 -11.88 -63.66
C LEU A 825 3.04 -12.61 -62.95
N ILE A 826 2.84 -13.87 -63.32
CA ILE A 826 2.10 -14.84 -62.53
C ILE A 826 3.15 -15.71 -61.85
N LEU A 827 3.06 -15.82 -60.52
CA LEU A 827 4.07 -16.48 -59.71
C LEU A 827 3.40 -17.52 -58.82
N ASP A 828 3.68 -18.79 -59.09
CA ASP A 828 3.25 -19.90 -58.26
C ASP A 828 4.49 -20.50 -57.57
N LEU A 829 4.58 -20.33 -56.25
CA LEU A 829 5.68 -20.78 -55.42
C LEU A 829 5.19 -21.94 -54.56
N LYS A 830 5.90 -23.06 -54.57
CA LYS A 830 5.74 -24.13 -53.58
C LYS A 830 7.00 -24.25 -52.76
N TYR A 831 6.89 -24.08 -51.45
CA TYR A 831 7.98 -24.16 -50.51
C TYR A 831 7.74 -25.30 -49.53
N LEU A 832 8.71 -26.21 -49.41
CA LEU A 832 8.78 -27.22 -48.37
C LEU A 832 10.02 -26.97 -47.51
N ILE A 833 9.80 -26.62 -46.25
CA ILE A 833 10.81 -26.52 -45.20
C ILE A 833 10.61 -27.70 -44.26
N ASP A 834 11.65 -28.51 -44.08
CA ASP A 834 11.72 -29.59 -43.09
C ASP A 834 13.02 -29.46 -42.28
N GLY A 835 12.88 -28.94 -41.06
CA GLY A 835 13.99 -28.54 -40.21
C GLY A 835 14.79 -27.39 -40.84
N ASN A 836 16.04 -27.67 -41.23
CA ASN A 836 16.91 -26.69 -41.88
C ASN A 836 17.00 -26.90 -43.40
N VAL A 837 16.23 -27.80 -44.00
CA VAL A 837 16.27 -28.06 -45.45
C VAL A 837 15.11 -27.36 -46.12
N LEU A 838 15.40 -26.54 -47.12
CA LEU A 838 14.44 -25.92 -48.03
C LEU A 838 14.44 -26.68 -49.35
N LYS A 839 13.26 -27.08 -49.80
CA LYS A 839 12.97 -27.48 -51.18
C LYS A 839 11.91 -26.57 -51.75
N SER A 840 12.03 -26.22 -53.01
CA SER A 840 11.08 -25.30 -53.62
C SER A 840 10.91 -25.53 -55.11
N GLU A 841 9.68 -25.32 -55.57
CA GLU A 841 9.30 -25.22 -56.97
C GLU A 841 8.83 -23.78 -57.19
N ASN A 842 9.52 -23.02 -58.05
CA ASN A 842 9.17 -21.63 -58.30
C ASN A 842 8.79 -21.50 -59.77
N ARG A 843 7.49 -21.52 -60.07
CA ARG A 843 6.98 -21.36 -61.43
C ARG A 843 6.65 -19.89 -61.67
N ALA A 844 7.43 -19.26 -62.54
CA ALA A 844 7.25 -17.87 -62.94
C ALA A 844 6.81 -17.82 -64.40
N ARG A 845 5.61 -17.28 -64.64
CA ARG A 845 5.09 -16.99 -65.98
C ARG A 845 5.14 -15.49 -66.20
N PHE A 846 5.83 -15.09 -67.26
CA PHE A 846 5.92 -13.70 -67.68
C PHE A 846 5.09 -13.51 -68.94
N ASP A 847 4.08 -12.64 -68.89
CA ASP A 847 3.21 -12.32 -70.02
C ASP A 847 3.61 -10.98 -70.63
N ASN A 848 3.88 -10.97 -71.94
CA ASN A 848 4.24 -9.78 -72.71
C ASN A 848 5.43 -9.00 -72.13
N PHE A 849 6.42 -9.71 -71.57
CA PHE A 849 7.62 -9.12 -70.98
C PHE A 849 8.51 -8.45 -72.02
N GLU A 850 8.87 -7.19 -71.78
CA GLU A 850 9.78 -6.39 -72.60
C GLU A 850 10.81 -5.68 -71.72
N LEU A 851 12.08 -5.73 -72.14
CA LEU A 851 13.14 -4.95 -71.52
C LEU A 851 13.14 -3.53 -72.08
N GLY A 852 13.40 -2.57 -71.21
CA GLY A 852 13.62 -1.17 -71.56
C GLY A 852 15.10 -0.85 -71.71
N GLU A 853 15.46 0.37 -71.33
CA GLU A 853 16.82 0.91 -71.43
C GLU A 853 17.84 0.11 -70.61
N LYS A 854 19.07 0.04 -71.13
CA LYS A 854 20.20 -0.55 -70.43
C LYS A 854 20.65 0.37 -69.29
N VAL A 855 20.99 -0.21 -68.15
CA VAL A 855 21.43 0.47 -66.93
C VAL A 855 22.81 -0.06 -66.52
N ASP A 856 23.73 0.84 -66.18
CA ASP A 856 25.04 0.47 -65.66
C ASP A 856 24.91 -0.01 -64.20
N SER A 857 25.27 -1.27 -63.95
CA SER A 857 25.33 -1.85 -62.60
C SER A 857 26.56 -2.75 -62.43
N LYS A 858 27.25 -2.60 -61.31
CA LYS A 858 28.42 -3.43 -60.93
C LYS A 858 28.05 -4.89 -60.66
N HIS A 859 26.78 -5.17 -60.40
CA HIS A 859 26.26 -6.51 -60.11
C HIS A 859 25.48 -7.11 -61.29
N ALA A 860 25.45 -6.43 -62.44
CA ALA A 860 24.75 -6.92 -63.62
C ALA A 860 25.47 -8.14 -64.21
N THR A 861 24.68 -9.10 -64.70
CA THR A 861 25.17 -10.26 -65.44
C THR A 861 25.81 -9.87 -66.78
N SER A 862 26.83 -10.63 -67.22
CA SER A 862 27.46 -10.46 -68.52
C SER A 862 26.74 -11.20 -69.66
N LEU A 863 25.66 -11.93 -69.36
CA LEU A 863 24.91 -12.73 -70.32
C LEU A 863 24.07 -11.84 -71.28
N PRO A 864 23.86 -12.25 -72.55
CA PRO A 864 23.03 -11.50 -73.51
C PRO A 864 21.53 -11.71 -73.23
N ILE A 865 21.03 -11.05 -72.19
CA ILE A 865 19.67 -11.27 -71.66
C ILE A 865 18.56 -11.04 -72.69
N GLY A 866 18.69 -10.03 -73.56
CA GLY A 866 17.71 -9.79 -74.62
C GLY A 866 17.53 -10.98 -75.58
N LEU A 867 18.62 -11.66 -75.93
CA LEU A 867 18.57 -12.88 -76.75
C LEU A 867 17.92 -14.02 -75.97
N ALA A 868 18.28 -14.21 -74.70
CA ALA A 868 17.69 -15.24 -73.85
C ALA A 868 16.16 -15.09 -73.72
N ILE A 869 15.67 -13.87 -73.50
CA ILE A 869 14.24 -13.55 -73.43
C ILE A 869 13.54 -13.88 -74.76
N SER A 870 14.15 -13.51 -75.90
CA SER A 870 13.57 -13.78 -77.23
C SER A 870 13.42 -15.28 -77.52
N LEU A 871 14.34 -16.10 -76.99
CA LEU A 871 14.33 -17.56 -77.16
C LEU A 871 13.35 -18.26 -76.22
N LEU A 872 13.14 -17.70 -75.02
CA LEU A 872 12.22 -18.23 -74.02
C LEU A 872 10.76 -17.86 -74.29
N LYS A 873 10.53 -16.81 -75.10
CA LYS A 873 9.19 -16.30 -75.43
C LYS A 873 8.48 -17.20 -76.44
N ASN A 874 7.29 -17.69 -76.10
CA ASN A 874 6.44 -18.49 -76.99
C ASN A 874 5.67 -17.60 -78.00
N ARG A 875 4.89 -18.22 -78.90
CA ARG A 875 4.07 -17.49 -79.92
C ARG A 875 3.02 -16.55 -79.31
N ALA A 876 2.59 -16.79 -78.08
CA ALA A 876 1.65 -15.94 -77.34
C ALA A 876 2.36 -14.81 -76.56
N GLY A 877 3.68 -14.69 -76.69
CA GLY A 877 4.46 -13.66 -76.01
C GLY A 877 4.80 -13.99 -74.55
N GLN A 878 4.63 -15.25 -74.13
CA GLN A 878 4.78 -15.70 -72.74
C GLN A 878 6.10 -16.43 -72.52
N ILE A 879 6.67 -16.30 -71.32
CA ILE A 879 7.86 -17.03 -70.87
C ILE A 879 7.46 -17.80 -69.61
N ASP A 880 7.53 -19.13 -69.66
CA ASP A 880 7.29 -20.00 -68.51
C ASP A 880 8.63 -20.53 -68.00
N LEU A 881 9.01 -20.15 -66.77
CA LEU A 881 10.20 -20.63 -66.08
C LEU A 881 9.79 -21.48 -64.89
N ASP A 882 10.45 -22.61 -64.72
CA ASP A 882 10.33 -23.46 -63.53
C ASP A 882 11.68 -23.57 -62.86
N LEU A 883 11.85 -22.87 -61.73
CA LEU A 883 13.13 -22.69 -61.06
C LEU A 883 13.14 -23.49 -59.75
N PRO A 884 13.49 -24.79 -59.75
CA PRO A 884 13.59 -25.54 -58.52
C PRO A 884 14.80 -25.07 -57.70
N VAL A 885 14.62 -24.89 -56.40
CA VAL A 885 15.67 -24.45 -55.48
C VAL A 885 15.69 -25.40 -54.27
N GLU A 886 16.82 -26.05 -54.04
CA GLU A 886 17.05 -26.94 -52.88
C GLU A 886 18.32 -26.50 -52.13
N GLY A 887 18.28 -26.46 -50.80
CA GLY A 887 19.45 -26.11 -49.99
C GLY A 887 19.17 -26.13 -48.49
N ARG A 888 20.19 -25.85 -47.69
CA ARG A 888 20.04 -25.67 -46.24
C ARG A 888 19.88 -24.19 -45.88
N LEU A 889 18.99 -23.89 -44.94
CA LEU A 889 18.70 -22.55 -44.44
C LEU A 889 19.84 -21.95 -43.59
N ASP A 890 20.74 -22.80 -43.09
CA ASP A 890 21.89 -22.42 -42.27
C ASP A 890 23.21 -22.33 -43.08
N ASP A 891 23.15 -22.51 -44.41
CA ASP A 891 24.30 -22.44 -45.31
C ASP A 891 24.32 -21.09 -46.08
N PRO A 892 25.33 -20.23 -45.86
CA PRO A 892 25.43 -18.92 -46.49
C PRO A 892 25.78 -18.93 -48.00
N GLU A 893 26.05 -20.08 -48.64
CA GLU A 893 26.51 -20.17 -50.04
C GLU A 893 25.41 -20.45 -51.11
N PHE A 894 24.16 -20.07 -50.87
CA PHE A 894 23.06 -20.34 -51.82
C PHE A 894 23.24 -19.62 -53.20
N LYS A 895 23.72 -20.33 -54.24
CA LYS A 895 24.04 -19.78 -55.58
C LYS A 895 22.95 -20.11 -56.62
N LEU A 896 22.02 -19.19 -56.86
CA LEU A 896 20.97 -19.27 -57.91
C LEU A 896 21.50 -19.39 -59.35
N GLY A 897 22.70 -18.86 -59.63
CA GLY A 897 23.22 -18.72 -61.00
C GLY A 897 23.45 -20.02 -61.77
N SER A 898 23.81 -21.12 -61.09
CA SER A 898 24.07 -22.42 -61.73
C SER A 898 22.81 -23.17 -62.15
N ILE A 899 21.65 -22.82 -61.59
CA ILE A 899 20.36 -23.45 -61.90
C ILE A 899 19.80 -22.85 -63.21
N ILE A 900 19.87 -21.52 -63.36
CA ILE A 900 19.39 -20.78 -64.54
C ILE A 900 20.18 -21.18 -65.81
N LEU A 901 21.51 -21.28 -65.73
CA LEU A 901 22.36 -21.70 -66.86
C LEU A 901 22.05 -23.12 -67.35
N LYS A 902 21.70 -24.05 -66.44
CA LYS A 902 21.34 -25.43 -66.78
C LYS A 902 19.99 -25.53 -67.51
N MET A 903 19.05 -24.63 -67.25
CA MET A 903 17.76 -24.59 -67.96
C MET A 903 17.89 -24.02 -69.38
N ILE A 904 18.65 -22.94 -69.56
CA ILE A 904 18.85 -22.30 -70.88
C ILE A 904 19.63 -23.23 -71.83
N GLY A 905 20.56 -24.04 -71.30
CA GLY A 905 21.39 -24.96 -72.09
C GLY A 905 20.61 -26.05 -72.83
N ASN A 906 19.42 -26.43 -72.35
CA ASN A 906 18.63 -27.52 -72.96
C ASN A 906 17.62 -27.03 -74.02
N MET A 907 17.46 -25.72 -74.22
CA MET A 907 16.42 -25.15 -75.09
C MET A 907 16.92 -24.66 -76.46
N ILE A 908 18.16 -24.94 -76.85
CA ILE A 908 18.73 -24.44 -78.11
C ILE A 908 18.72 -25.53 -79.19
N LEU A 909 17.69 -25.56 -80.02
CA LEU A 909 17.83 -25.74 -81.47
C LEU A 909 16.51 -25.49 -82.23
N LYS A 910 16.63 -24.64 -83.27
CA LYS A 910 15.80 -24.46 -84.47
C LYS A 910 14.67 -23.40 -84.50
N VAL A 911 14.99 -22.34 -85.26
CA VAL A 911 14.33 -21.86 -86.50
C VAL A 911 13.74 -20.43 -86.46
N ILE A 912 14.38 -19.59 -87.29
CA ILE A 912 13.92 -18.65 -88.35
C ILE A 912 12.78 -17.67 -88.07
N THR A 913 13.14 -16.43 -88.40
CA THR A 913 12.43 -15.15 -88.59
C THR A 913 10.92 -15.18 -88.77
N SER A 914 10.22 -14.35 -87.99
CA SER A 914 8.82 -13.94 -88.22
C SER A 914 8.69 -12.40 -88.21
N PRO A 915 7.84 -11.80 -89.07
CA PRO A 915 7.70 -10.36 -89.26
C PRO A 915 6.49 -9.78 -88.49
N PHE A 916 6.49 -8.47 -88.19
CA PHE A 916 5.25 -7.73 -87.89
C PHE A 916 5.26 -6.31 -88.45
N SER A 917 4.07 -5.92 -88.91
CA SER A 917 3.70 -4.67 -89.56
C SER A 917 2.74 -3.84 -88.71
N ILE A 918 2.85 -2.54 -88.95
CA ILE A 918 2.14 -1.35 -88.47
C ILE A 918 0.63 -1.39 -88.76
N LEU A 919 -0.21 -0.83 -87.88
CA LEU A 919 -1.43 -0.08 -88.25
C LEU A 919 -1.78 0.96 -87.16
N GLY A 920 -1.96 2.22 -87.59
CA GLY A 920 -2.52 3.29 -86.77
C GLY A 920 -3.19 4.32 -87.65
N SER A 921 -4.54 4.36 -87.64
CA SER A 921 -5.40 5.49 -88.05
C SER A 921 -6.88 5.07 -88.15
N LEU A 922 -7.61 4.85 -87.05
CA LEU A 922 -9.08 4.60 -87.13
C LEU A 922 -9.95 5.12 -85.96
N PHE A 923 -9.42 5.92 -85.03
CA PHE A 923 -10.20 6.41 -83.88
C PHE A 923 -10.36 7.93 -83.93
N GLY A 924 -11.49 8.40 -84.47
CA GLY A 924 -11.88 9.81 -84.44
C GLY A 924 -12.14 10.27 -83.01
N GLY A 925 -11.25 11.12 -82.49
CA GLY A 925 -11.27 11.69 -81.12
C GLY A 925 -9.86 11.95 -80.55
N GLY A 926 -8.89 12.24 -81.43
CA GLY A 926 -7.49 11.81 -81.32
C GLY A 926 -6.55 12.46 -80.31
N GLU A 927 -6.99 13.34 -79.40
CA GLU A 927 -6.10 13.90 -78.37
C GLU A 927 -6.71 13.89 -76.95
N GLU A 928 -8.02 14.11 -76.78
CA GLU A 928 -8.65 14.29 -75.46
C GLU A 928 -8.76 13.04 -74.57
N LEU A 929 -8.64 11.83 -75.13
CA LEU A 929 -8.69 10.56 -74.38
C LEU A 929 -7.33 9.85 -74.27
N SER A 930 -6.25 10.48 -74.75
CA SER A 930 -4.90 9.88 -74.84
C SER A 930 -4.06 10.04 -73.56
N PHE A 931 -4.49 10.88 -72.62
CA PHE A 931 -3.85 11.05 -71.33
C PHE A 931 -4.82 11.62 -70.28
N VAL A 932 -4.44 11.50 -69.00
CA VAL A 932 -5.08 12.17 -67.85
C VAL A 932 -4.03 12.99 -67.12
N GLU A 933 -4.35 14.24 -66.80
CA GLU A 933 -3.45 15.15 -66.09
C GLU A 933 -3.62 15.10 -64.58
N PHE A 934 -2.51 15.25 -63.86
CA PHE A 934 -2.44 15.30 -62.41
C PHE A 934 -1.89 16.65 -61.95
N GLU A 935 -2.25 17.06 -60.72
CA GLU A 935 -1.56 18.16 -60.06
C GLU A 935 -0.10 17.78 -59.77
N PHE A 936 0.80 18.77 -59.81
CA PHE A 936 2.21 18.55 -59.53
C PHE A 936 2.43 17.99 -58.12
N GLY A 937 3.19 16.90 -57.99
CA GLY A 937 3.41 16.20 -56.72
C GLY A 937 2.22 15.37 -56.20
N GLU A 938 1.07 15.35 -56.90
CA GLU A 938 -0.11 14.59 -56.49
C GLU A 938 -0.33 13.32 -57.33
N GLY A 939 -0.75 12.25 -56.66
CA GLY A 939 -1.09 10.96 -57.28
C GLY A 939 -2.59 10.73 -57.48
N ARG A 940 -3.48 11.61 -56.99
CA ARG A 940 -4.94 11.43 -57.07
C ARG A 940 -5.47 11.92 -58.42
N ILE A 941 -6.48 11.22 -58.94
CA ILE A 941 -7.18 11.62 -60.17
C ILE A 941 -8.03 12.85 -59.84
N LYS A 942 -7.98 13.88 -60.68
CA LYS A 942 -8.86 15.06 -60.56
C LYS A 942 -10.30 14.68 -60.87
N GLU A 943 -11.26 15.25 -60.16
CA GLU A 943 -12.70 15.01 -60.41
C GLU A 943 -13.07 15.27 -61.88
N SER A 944 -12.50 16.33 -62.48
CA SER A 944 -12.69 16.69 -63.88
C SER A 944 -12.19 15.64 -64.89
N GLU A 945 -11.32 14.73 -64.48
CA GLU A 945 -10.73 13.71 -65.35
C GLU A 945 -11.45 12.35 -65.27
N HIS A 946 -12.39 12.17 -64.33
CA HIS A 946 -13.12 10.91 -64.17
C HIS A 946 -13.97 10.58 -65.41
N GLU A 947 -14.66 11.58 -65.99
CA GLU A 947 -15.50 11.38 -67.18
C GLU A 947 -14.70 10.89 -68.40
N LYS A 948 -13.44 11.33 -68.56
CA LYS A 948 -12.54 10.84 -69.61
C LYS A 948 -12.20 9.37 -69.41
N ILE A 949 -11.91 8.97 -68.18
CA ILE A 949 -11.57 7.58 -67.85
C ILE A 949 -12.80 6.67 -67.99
N ASP A 950 -13.99 7.14 -67.61
CA ASP A 950 -15.24 6.42 -67.78
C ASP A 950 -15.56 6.13 -69.26
N LYS A 951 -15.34 7.12 -70.14
CA LYS A 951 -15.46 6.96 -71.60
C LYS A 951 -14.43 5.98 -72.17
N LEU A 952 -13.18 6.06 -71.72
CA LEU A 952 -12.13 5.11 -72.10
C LEU A 952 -12.50 3.67 -71.70
N ALA A 953 -13.05 3.48 -70.50
CA ALA A 953 -13.51 2.17 -70.03
C ALA A 953 -14.70 1.62 -70.85
N GLU A 954 -15.63 2.48 -71.29
CA GLU A 954 -16.73 2.04 -72.18
C GLU A 954 -16.21 1.63 -73.57
N ILE A 955 -15.24 2.36 -74.14
CA ILE A 955 -14.61 1.99 -75.43
C ILE A 955 -13.92 0.62 -75.32
N LEU A 956 -13.21 0.38 -74.22
CA LEU A 956 -12.50 -0.89 -73.97
C LEU A 956 -13.48 -2.06 -73.76
N LYS A 957 -14.65 -1.82 -73.19
CA LYS A 957 -15.74 -2.79 -73.05
C LYS A 957 -16.34 -3.18 -74.41
N GLU A 958 -16.57 -2.22 -75.30
CA GLU A 958 -17.10 -2.48 -76.65
C GLU A 958 -16.12 -3.22 -77.57
N LYS A 959 -14.81 -3.16 -77.28
CA LYS A 959 -13.74 -3.72 -78.11
C LYS A 959 -12.84 -4.69 -77.34
N PRO A 960 -13.27 -5.94 -77.08
CA PRO A 960 -12.53 -6.91 -76.27
C PRO A 960 -11.11 -7.25 -76.75
N SER A 961 -10.78 -7.00 -78.03
CA SER A 961 -9.48 -7.29 -78.62
C SER A 961 -8.39 -6.26 -78.32
N ILE A 962 -8.74 -5.07 -77.82
CA ILE A 962 -7.79 -3.97 -77.61
C ILE A 962 -7.14 -4.09 -76.22
N LYS A 963 -5.82 -3.92 -76.13
CA LYS A 963 -5.11 -3.80 -74.86
C LYS A 963 -4.84 -2.33 -74.52
N LEU A 964 -4.91 -1.98 -73.25
CA LEU A 964 -4.58 -0.65 -72.74
C LEU A 964 -3.21 -0.67 -72.07
N GLU A 965 -2.28 0.15 -72.56
CA GLU A 965 -1.02 0.46 -71.88
C GLU A 965 -1.16 1.81 -71.18
N ILE A 966 -0.73 1.87 -69.92
CA ILE A 966 -0.79 3.05 -69.05
C ILE A 966 0.63 3.42 -68.64
N GLN A 967 1.10 4.61 -68.98
CA GLN A 967 2.43 5.10 -68.59
C GLN A 967 2.31 6.34 -67.73
N GLY A 968 2.86 6.30 -66.52
CA GLY A 968 3.05 7.48 -65.69
C GLY A 968 4.18 8.36 -66.21
N VAL A 969 3.93 9.65 -66.32
CA VAL A 969 4.92 10.66 -66.71
C VAL A 969 5.08 11.68 -65.58
N TYR A 970 6.32 11.92 -65.17
CA TYR A 970 6.65 12.93 -64.16
C TYR A 970 7.45 14.10 -64.76
N ASN A 971 7.23 15.29 -64.22
CA ASN A 971 8.01 16.49 -64.51
C ASN A 971 9.12 16.64 -63.46
N PRO A 972 10.41 16.42 -63.78
CA PRO A 972 11.48 16.37 -62.79
C PRO A 972 11.61 17.65 -61.93
N ILE A 973 11.20 18.80 -62.48
CA ILE A 973 11.30 20.09 -61.82
C ILE A 973 10.02 20.35 -61.02
N ARG A 974 8.88 20.41 -61.71
CA ARG A 974 7.60 20.82 -61.09
C ARG A 974 7.03 19.77 -60.13
N ASP A 975 7.11 18.49 -60.46
CA ASP A 975 6.75 17.43 -59.50
C ASP A 975 7.75 17.40 -58.34
N GLY A 976 9.02 17.71 -58.59
CA GLY A 976 10.03 17.88 -57.55
C GLY A 976 9.67 18.99 -56.58
N GLU A 977 9.23 20.15 -57.07
CA GLU A 977 8.72 21.26 -56.26
C GLU A 977 7.50 20.85 -55.44
N GLY A 978 6.49 20.23 -56.07
CA GLY A 978 5.28 19.76 -55.38
C GLY A 978 5.59 18.73 -54.29
N ILE A 979 6.52 17.79 -54.53
CA ILE A 979 6.98 16.83 -53.51
C ILE A 979 7.67 17.56 -52.35
N ARG A 980 8.52 18.56 -52.61
CA ARG A 980 9.18 19.34 -51.54
C ARG A 980 8.18 20.11 -50.71
N GLU A 981 7.20 20.77 -51.32
CA GLU A 981 6.15 21.49 -50.60
C GLU A 981 5.32 20.56 -49.73
N LYS A 982 4.95 19.38 -50.25
CA LYS A 982 4.22 18.37 -49.48
C LYS A 982 5.04 17.82 -48.32
N ARG A 983 6.32 17.48 -48.55
CA ARG A 983 7.25 17.05 -47.50
C ARG A 983 7.45 18.14 -46.45
N PHE A 984 7.50 19.39 -46.86
CA PHE A 984 7.58 20.52 -45.95
C PHE A 984 6.32 20.64 -45.07
N GLU A 985 5.12 20.52 -45.65
CA GLU A 985 3.89 20.48 -44.84
C GLU A 985 3.87 19.30 -43.86
N VAL A 986 4.37 18.12 -44.28
CA VAL A 986 4.52 16.95 -43.41
C VAL A 986 5.48 17.26 -42.26
N LEU A 987 6.65 17.86 -42.51
CA LEU A 987 7.60 18.25 -41.46
C LEU A 987 6.98 19.22 -40.43
N LEU A 988 6.14 20.16 -40.88
CA LEU A 988 5.43 21.06 -39.96
C LEU A 988 4.38 20.32 -39.12
N LYS A 989 3.62 19.41 -39.74
CA LYS A 989 2.63 18.57 -39.06
C LYS A 989 3.28 17.61 -38.06
N GLU A 990 4.45 17.07 -38.40
CA GLU A 990 5.27 16.24 -37.53
C GLU A 990 5.79 17.04 -36.31
N GLU A 991 6.18 18.30 -36.50
CA GLU A 991 6.60 19.16 -35.39
C GLU A 991 5.41 19.61 -34.51
N ARG A 992 4.21 19.78 -35.08
CA ARG A 992 2.96 19.94 -34.31
C ARG A 992 2.68 18.70 -33.46
N SER A 993 2.63 17.54 -34.11
CA SER A 993 2.34 16.28 -33.44
C SER A 993 3.39 15.95 -32.39
N ARG A 994 4.66 16.33 -32.56
CA ARG A 994 5.72 16.14 -31.56
C ARG A 994 5.46 16.86 -30.23
N LYS A 995 4.64 17.91 -30.16
CA LYS A 995 4.26 18.58 -28.89
C LYS A 995 2.92 18.07 -28.32
N GLU A 996 1.98 17.71 -29.18
CA GLU A 996 0.69 17.10 -28.80
C GLU A 996 0.83 15.64 -28.38
N TRP A 997 1.88 14.97 -28.88
CA TRP A 997 2.37 13.66 -28.44
C TRP A 997 2.77 13.62 -26.96
N TYR A 998 3.27 14.73 -26.44
CA TYR A 998 3.55 14.89 -25.01
C TYR A 998 2.33 15.40 -24.21
N SER A 999 1.18 15.69 -24.87
CA SER A 999 -0.04 16.22 -24.22
C SER A 999 -1.29 15.35 -24.38
N LEU A 1000 -1.17 14.08 -24.81
CA LEU A 1000 -2.25 13.07 -24.75
C LEU A 1000 -3.58 13.52 -25.41
N SER A 1001 -3.55 14.16 -26.57
CA SER A 1001 -4.76 14.51 -27.33
C SER A 1001 -4.73 13.90 -28.74
N SER A 1002 -5.87 13.29 -29.12
CA SER A 1002 -6.13 12.32 -30.20
C SER A 1002 -5.25 12.30 -31.48
N PRO A 1003 -5.07 11.10 -32.10
CA PRO A 1003 -4.42 10.91 -33.42
C PRO A 1003 -5.06 11.68 -34.60
N LYS A 1004 -6.23 12.28 -34.41
CA LYS A 1004 -6.92 13.12 -35.42
C LYS A 1004 -6.11 14.34 -35.85
N ALA A 1005 -5.13 14.77 -35.05
CA ALA A 1005 -4.30 15.94 -35.36
C ALA A 1005 -3.33 15.75 -36.54
N VAL A 1006 -3.15 14.56 -37.13
CA VAL A 1006 -2.23 14.41 -38.29
C VAL A 1006 -2.90 14.78 -39.62
N THR A 1007 -4.22 14.65 -39.72
CA THR A 1007 -4.97 14.87 -40.97
C THR A 1007 -5.56 16.28 -41.11
N GLU A 1008 -5.73 17.03 -40.01
CA GLU A 1008 -6.25 18.40 -40.06
C GLU A 1008 -5.23 19.42 -40.62
N PRO A 1009 -5.65 20.37 -41.49
CA PRO A 1009 -4.76 21.42 -41.99
C PRO A 1009 -4.26 22.32 -40.85
N LEU A 1010 -3.03 22.82 -40.97
CA LEU A 1010 -2.43 23.75 -40.00
C LEU A 1010 -3.07 25.14 -40.16
N THR A 1011 -3.46 25.77 -39.04
CA THR A 1011 -3.88 27.18 -39.03
C THR A 1011 -2.71 28.11 -39.41
N PRO A 1012 -2.96 29.33 -39.90
CA PRO A 1012 -1.90 30.28 -40.26
C PRO A 1012 -0.94 30.56 -39.10
N GLU A 1013 -1.46 30.76 -37.88
CA GLU A 1013 -0.64 31.03 -36.69
C GLU A 1013 0.23 29.82 -36.30
N GLU A 1014 -0.29 28.60 -36.48
CA GLU A 1014 0.48 27.37 -36.25
C GLU A 1014 1.59 27.20 -37.29
N LYS A 1015 1.31 27.48 -38.57
CA LYS A 1015 2.31 27.40 -39.64
C LYS A 1015 3.50 28.29 -39.31
N GLU A 1016 3.29 29.55 -38.91
CA GLU A 1016 4.37 30.46 -38.53
C GLU A 1016 5.24 29.91 -37.39
N LYS A 1017 4.58 29.50 -36.31
CA LYS A 1017 5.24 28.93 -35.13
C LYS A 1017 6.06 27.68 -35.45
N TYR A 1018 5.53 26.76 -36.26
CA TYR A 1018 6.22 25.51 -36.56
C TYR A 1018 7.33 25.69 -37.60
N ILE A 1019 7.20 26.62 -38.55
CA ILE A 1019 8.28 26.97 -39.48
C ILE A 1019 9.52 27.43 -38.72
N GLU A 1020 9.35 28.28 -37.71
CA GLU A 1020 10.47 28.76 -36.90
C GLU A 1020 11.16 27.64 -36.14
N LYS A 1021 10.39 26.74 -35.52
CA LYS A 1021 10.94 25.59 -34.77
C LYS A 1021 11.64 24.58 -35.66
N VAL A 1022 11.03 24.21 -36.78
CA VAL A 1022 11.62 23.26 -37.72
C VAL A 1022 12.91 23.85 -38.28
N TYR A 1023 12.93 25.15 -38.62
CA TYR A 1023 14.16 25.84 -39.04
C TYR A 1023 15.24 25.81 -37.96
N ASP A 1024 14.89 26.05 -36.69
CA ASP A 1024 15.84 26.05 -35.59
C ASP A 1024 16.49 24.68 -35.36
N LYS A 1025 15.75 23.60 -35.59
CA LYS A 1025 16.21 22.22 -35.44
C LYS A 1025 16.89 21.64 -36.68
N ALA A 1026 16.60 22.18 -37.87
CA ALA A 1026 17.09 21.60 -39.10
C ALA A 1026 18.63 21.61 -39.18
N GLU A 1027 19.18 20.44 -39.52
CA GLU A 1027 20.62 20.20 -39.62
C GLU A 1027 21.13 20.51 -41.03
N PHE A 1028 21.10 21.80 -41.40
CA PHE A 1028 21.79 22.29 -42.59
C PHE A 1028 22.57 23.58 -42.28
N PRO A 1029 23.59 23.92 -43.09
CA PRO A 1029 24.37 25.15 -42.89
C PRO A 1029 23.48 26.40 -42.94
N LYS A 1030 23.27 27.04 -41.79
CA LYS A 1030 22.47 28.27 -41.69
C LYS A 1030 23.27 29.47 -42.21
N PRO A 1031 22.67 30.37 -43.00
CA PRO A 1031 23.36 31.55 -43.52
C PRO A 1031 23.99 32.38 -42.40
N ARG A 1032 25.23 32.81 -42.60
CA ARG A 1032 25.95 33.68 -41.66
C ARG A 1032 26.00 35.11 -42.18
N ASP A 1033 26.01 36.07 -41.27
CA ASP A 1033 26.24 37.48 -41.59
C ASP A 1033 27.73 37.75 -41.89
N GLU A 1034 28.05 38.97 -42.33
CA GLU A 1034 29.41 39.39 -42.66
C GLU A 1034 30.39 39.32 -41.47
N LYS A 1035 29.90 39.12 -40.25
CA LYS A 1035 30.69 38.98 -39.02
C LYS A 1035 30.78 37.52 -38.54
N GLY A 1036 30.25 36.57 -39.31
CA GLY A 1036 30.27 35.14 -38.99
C GLY A 1036 29.21 34.68 -37.97
N GLY A 1037 28.28 35.56 -37.58
CA GLY A 1037 27.11 35.24 -36.74
C GLY A 1037 25.95 34.66 -37.56
N LYS A 1038 24.94 34.06 -36.91
CA LYS A 1038 23.74 33.57 -37.61
C LYS A 1038 22.96 34.75 -38.18
N LYS A 1039 22.76 34.79 -39.50
CA LYS A 1039 21.95 35.83 -40.16
C LYS A 1039 20.51 35.75 -39.65
N LYS A 1040 19.92 36.88 -39.26
CA LYS A 1040 18.50 36.97 -38.87
C LYS A 1040 17.66 36.90 -40.13
N LEU A 1041 16.83 35.85 -40.25
CA LEU A 1041 15.98 35.59 -41.42
C LEU A 1041 14.52 35.79 -41.06
N ASP A 1042 13.72 36.27 -42.01
CA ASP A 1042 12.27 36.29 -41.89
C ASP A 1042 11.66 34.89 -42.10
N LEU A 1043 10.34 34.79 -41.93
CA LEU A 1043 9.64 33.50 -41.92
C LEU A 1043 9.55 32.85 -43.31
N GLU A 1044 9.45 33.65 -44.37
CA GLU A 1044 9.46 33.17 -45.76
C GLU A 1044 10.87 32.75 -46.18
N GLU A 1045 11.92 33.44 -45.74
CA GLU A 1045 13.32 33.03 -45.94
C GLU A 1045 13.62 31.69 -45.24
N LYS A 1046 13.13 31.50 -44.00
CA LYS A 1046 13.26 30.23 -43.27
C LYS A 1046 12.52 29.08 -43.98
N LYS A 1047 11.28 29.32 -44.40
CA LYS A 1047 10.48 28.37 -45.19
C LYS A 1047 11.18 28.01 -46.50
N LYS A 1048 11.71 28.99 -47.23
CA LYS A 1048 12.42 28.76 -48.49
C LYS A 1048 13.67 27.91 -48.27
N LEU A 1049 14.44 28.16 -47.21
CA LEU A 1049 15.61 27.34 -46.86
C LEU A 1049 15.22 25.92 -46.47
N LEU A 1050 14.15 25.75 -45.70
CA LEU A 1050 13.62 24.44 -45.35
C LEU A 1050 13.22 23.65 -46.60
N ILE A 1051 12.40 24.24 -47.47
CA ILE A 1051 11.93 23.61 -48.72
C ILE A 1051 13.11 23.25 -49.63
N THR A 1052 14.07 24.16 -49.82
CA THR A 1052 15.22 23.92 -50.73
C THR A 1052 16.18 22.84 -50.24
N HIS A 1053 16.25 22.58 -48.93
CA HIS A 1053 17.07 21.49 -48.39
C HIS A 1053 16.33 20.14 -48.33
N ILE A 1054 15.05 20.08 -48.73
CA ILE A 1054 14.37 18.81 -48.93
C ILE A 1054 14.88 18.17 -50.22
N THR A 1055 15.59 17.06 -50.08
CA THR A 1055 16.07 16.25 -51.20
C THR A 1055 14.90 15.53 -51.85
N VAL A 1056 14.81 15.60 -53.16
CA VAL A 1056 13.91 14.77 -53.99
C VAL A 1056 14.80 14.12 -55.03
N ASP A 1057 14.82 12.79 -55.04
CA ASP A 1057 15.62 12.02 -55.99
C ASP A 1057 14.75 11.50 -57.16
N GLU A 1058 15.39 10.85 -58.12
CA GLU A 1058 14.69 10.26 -59.27
C GLU A 1058 13.70 9.15 -58.84
N ASN A 1059 13.93 8.50 -57.70
CA ASN A 1059 13.06 7.43 -57.20
C ASN A 1059 11.75 8.00 -56.67
N ASP A 1060 11.80 9.15 -55.99
CA ASP A 1060 10.61 9.86 -55.50
C ASP A 1060 9.69 10.23 -56.66
N LEU A 1061 10.27 10.75 -57.74
CA LEU A 1061 9.55 11.15 -58.96
C LEU A 1061 8.99 9.94 -59.72
N ARG A 1062 9.80 8.88 -59.87
CA ARG A 1062 9.37 7.61 -60.45
C ARG A 1062 8.21 7.00 -59.66
N SER A 1063 8.31 6.99 -58.33
CA SER A 1063 7.27 6.46 -57.44
C SER A 1063 5.97 7.24 -57.59
N LEU A 1064 6.04 8.58 -57.68
CA LEU A 1064 4.86 9.40 -57.92
C LEU A 1064 4.18 9.05 -59.24
N ALA A 1065 4.94 8.95 -60.34
CA ALA A 1065 4.38 8.59 -61.64
C ALA A 1065 3.79 7.17 -61.66
N LEU A 1066 4.44 6.22 -60.97
CA LEU A 1066 3.91 4.88 -60.80
C LEU A 1066 2.56 4.90 -60.05
N THR A 1067 2.49 5.61 -58.92
CA THR A 1067 1.25 5.76 -58.14
C THR A 1067 0.12 6.37 -58.97
N ARG A 1068 0.41 7.36 -59.83
CA ARG A 1068 -0.58 7.93 -60.75
C ARG A 1068 -1.13 6.87 -61.72
N ALA A 1069 -0.24 6.09 -62.33
CA ALA A 1069 -0.61 5.02 -63.25
C ALA A 1069 -1.42 3.92 -62.54
N GLU A 1070 -1.02 3.54 -61.33
CA GLU A 1070 -1.72 2.55 -60.49
C GLU A 1070 -3.11 3.04 -60.07
N ASN A 1071 -3.24 4.29 -59.62
CA ASN A 1071 -4.53 4.87 -59.24
C ASN A 1071 -5.48 4.95 -60.44
N THR A 1072 -4.95 5.35 -61.60
CA THR A 1072 -5.72 5.37 -62.86
C THR A 1072 -6.21 3.97 -63.23
N LYS A 1073 -5.32 2.97 -63.16
CA LYS A 1073 -5.68 1.57 -63.39
C LYS A 1073 -6.74 1.08 -62.40
N ALA A 1074 -6.56 1.35 -61.11
CA ALA A 1074 -7.49 0.95 -60.06
C ALA A 1074 -8.88 1.54 -60.29
N TYR A 1075 -8.96 2.82 -60.68
CA TYR A 1075 -10.21 3.47 -61.02
C TYR A 1075 -10.89 2.80 -62.23
N ILE A 1076 -10.17 2.55 -63.33
CA ILE A 1076 -10.69 1.84 -64.51
C ILE A 1076 -11.28 0.47 -64.14
N LEU A 1077 -10.56 -0.29 -63.29
CA LEU A 1077 -10.99 -1.62 -62.85
C LEU A 1077 -12.24 -1.55 -61.96
N SER A 1078 -12.35 -0.52 -61.11
CA SER A 1078 -13.51 -0.33 -60.22
C SER A 1078 -14.84 -0.15 -60.95
N LEU A 1079 -14.80 0.31 -62.21
CA LEU A 1079 -15.98 0.45 -63.07
C LEU A 1079 -16.55 -0.91 -63.50
N GLY A 1080 -15.79 -2.01 -63.40
CA GLY A 1080 -16.22 -3.35 -63.76
C GLY A 1080 -16.42 -3.58 -65.27
N LYS A 1081 -15.90 -2.70 -66.12
CA LYS A 1081 -16.15 -2.69 -67.57
C LYS A 1081 -15.04 -3.34 -68.42
N VAL A 1082 -13.84 -3.52 -67.88
CA VAL A 1082 -12.63 -3.97 -68.62
C VAL A 1082 -11.94 -5.10 -67.88
N GLU A 1083 -11.55 -6.16 -68.58
CA GLU A 1083 -10.80 -7.27 -67.99
C GLU A 1083 -9.38 -6.84 -67.59
N LYS A 1084 -8.94 -7.22 -66.39
CA LYS A 1084 -7.66 -6.81 -65.79
C LYS A 1084 -6.47 -7.21 -66.65
N GLU A 1085 -6.55 -8.35 -67.33
CA GLU A 1085 -5.49 -8.92 -68.16
C GLU A 1085 -5.14 -7.99 -69.34
N ARG A 1086 -6.07 -7.13 -69.76
CA ARG A 1086 -5.93 -6.23 -70.90
C ARG A 1086 -5.24 -4.91 -70.58
N ILE A 1087 -5.04 -4.57 -69.31
CA ILE A 1087 -4.42 -3.31 -68.87
C ILE A 1087 -2.99 -3.56 -68.40
N PHE A 1088 -1.99 -2.87 -68.96
CA PHE A 1088 -0.57 -3.01 -68.63
C PHE A 1088 0.00 -1.68 -68.14
N LEU A 1089 0.80 -1.72 -67.07
CA LEU A 1089 1.56 -0.55 -66.64
C LEU A 1089 2.94 -0.54 -67.31
N LEU A 1090 3.29 0.57 -67.94
CA LEU A 1090 4.62 0.81 -68.49
C LEU A 1090 5.53 1.44 -67.44
N GLU A 1091 6.84 1.27 -67.63
CA GLU A 1091 7.86 1.97 -66.83
C GLU A 1091 7.64 3.49 -66.90
N PRO A 1092 7.63 4.19 -65.75
CA PRO A 1092 7.47 5.63 -65.75
C PRO A 1092 8.58 6.35 -66.52
N SER A 1093 8.21 7.43 -67.22
CA SER A 1093 9.14 8.27 -67.95
C SER A 1093 9.11 9.72 -67.47
N ALA A 1094 10.20 10.45 -67.70
CA ALA A 1094 10.22 11.89 -67.50
C ALA A 1094 9.63 12.62 -68.73
N VAL A 1095 9.03 13.79 -68.51
CA VAL A 1095 8.65 14.70 -69.60
C VAL A 1095 9.88 15.01 -70.48
N LYS A 1096 9.70 15.10 -71.80
CA LYS A 1096 10.78 15.45 -72.73
C LYS A 1096 11.36 16.84 -72.39
N LYS A 1097 12.68 16.99 -72.51
CA LYS A 1097 13.44 18.18 -72.08
C LYS A 1097 12.96 19.53 -72.68
N GLU A 1098 12.14 19.52 -73.72
CA GLU A 1098 11.63 20.70 -74.42
C GLU A 1098 10.29 21.22 -73.84
N GLU A 1099 9.65 20.50 -72.92
CA GLU A 1099 8.31 20.80 -72.37
C GLU A 1099 8.32 20.99 -70.84
N THR A 1100 9.11 21.92 -70.32
CA THR A 1100 9.33 22.09 -68.85
C THR A 1100 8.09 22.48 -68.03
N ASP A 1101 7.03 23.00 -68.66
CA ASP A 1101 5.77 23.37 -67.99
C ASP A 1101 4.66 22.32 -68.12
N GLN A 1102 4.90 21.18 -68.78
CA GLN A 1102 3.88 20.14 -68.91
C GLN A 1102 3.57 19.49 -67.55
N ALA A 1103 2.28 19.36 -67.24
CA ALA A 1103 1.78 18.70 -66.05
C ALA A 1103 2.22 17.24 -66.00
N GLY A 1104 2.42 16.72 -64.78
CA GLY A 1104 2.53 15.28 -64.60
C GLY A 1104 1.26 14.61 -65.11
N ARG A 1105 1.39 13.55 -65.90
CA ARG A 1105 0.25 12.93 -66.59
C ARG A 1105 0.38 11.42 -66.64
N VAL A 1106 -0.72 10.76 -66.95
CA VAL A 1106 -0.75 9.34 -67.29
C VAL A 1106 -1.17 9.23 -68.75
N ASN A 1107 -0.29 8.68 -69.58
CA ASN A 1107 -0.56 8.47 -70.99
C ASN A 1107 -1.21 7.10 -71.23
N PHE A 1108 -2.15 7.05 -72.16
CA PHE A 1108 -2.83 5.85 -72.62
C PHE A 1108 -2.40 5.48 -74.04
N SER A 1109 -2.09 4.21 -74.26
CA SER A 1109 -1.78 3.64 -75.57
C SER A 1109 -2.69 2.43 -75.80
N LEU A 1110 -3.45 2.45 -76.89
CA LEU A 1110 -4.32 1.34 -77.30
C LEU A 1110 -3.54 0.44 -78.28
N LYS A 1111 -3.44 -0.84 -77.96
CA LYS A 1111 -2.68 -1.86 -78.73
C LYS A 1111 -3.57 -2.95 -79.29
#